data_AF-A0A554JQC8-F1
#
_entry.id   AF-A0A554JQC8-F1
#
_cell.length_a   1.000
_cell.length_b   1.000
_cell.length_c   1.000
_cell.angle_alpha   90.00
_cell.angle_beta   90.00
_cell.angle_gamma   90.00
#
_symmetry.space_group_name_H-M   'P 1'
#
loop_
_entity.id
_entity.type
_entity.pdbx_description
1 polymer ?
#
loop_
_entity_poly.entity_id
_entity_poly.type
_entity_poly.pdbx_seq_one_letter_code
_entity_poly.pdbx_strand_id
1 'polypeptide(L)'
;SYPFCWRCDTPLLNYAASSWFVNVSEARGELQKTNQEISWTPAHLKDGRFGKGLETAPDWAISRTRFWGAPLPVWKCAACEKQMVAGSLEDLEQHRFKKPNTYILMRHGEREDISQEKDNPNAYGPVVISSKPDADIHISEKGRARVKFMAEELRKKGGIDLIYSSDFVRTRETAELMSKALQAPVVYDEHLRELNHGDHFEGRTVAEYYAFFGSPEERFTKKPEGGETLKDVQKRMMLTLQEIEATHEGKRILVVSHGDPLWILEGALKNMSGKELIAYRETNYMKQGETRLVELKNFPYGEDGRLNMHRPYIDDIVLKCDCGGEMKRILEVFDCWFESGSMPYGQHHYKGTPLAEFDPTSAKGFPADFIAEGLDQTRGWFYSLHVLATALFKKPAYKRVVVNGIILAEDGQKMSKRLKNYPDPMDVITTYGADALRLYILSSPAVYAEDMNFSEKGVDEVYKKVVQRLLNVLSFYEQYTGSKAEEFQIADSLHVLDKFILVELENTKETVEKALDEYQIQRASRAVSHFIDVLSTGYLQYSRDRFKEDSTRHEFARGTLWYVLSNIAKMIAPLVPFLAEEVHSRVKYPNTKESVHLEDWPVLDAHIKTFQETAKDAAEIPRIVEWILAERNSAGIPVRQPLRLAKVMYLPKNETCREVIGQRVNVEHIEEDASLDAARPAWIDPEITPDLREKGMVREFTRGVQEARKKAGLKPQDHITLQVSVGDVPRDFFERYKDEIARAVHADSLVFGEEPGEHEIALSDQKISVSIIHNS
;
A
#
# COMPACT_ATOMS: atom_id res chain seq x y z
N SER A 1 20.61 36.38 -1.90
CA SER A 1 20.66 34.97 -1.43
C SER A 1 22.00 34.38 -1.84
N TYR A 2 22.54 33.43 -1.07
CA TYR A 2 23.77 32.68 -1.39
C TYR A 2 23.43 31.18 -1.47
N PRO A 3 24.05 30.39 -2.37
CA PRO A 3 23.75 28.97 -2.50
C PRO A 3 24.36 28.15 -1.35
N PHE A 4 23.61 27.17 -0.85
CA PHE A 4 24.05 26.23 0.20
C PHE A 4 23.80 24.79 -0.24
N CYS A 5 24.58 23.85 0.27
CA CYS A 5 24.40 22.43 0.00
C CYS A 5 23.06 21.95 0.60
N TRP A 6 22.18 21.40 -0.23
CA TRP A 6 20.86 20.89 0.18
C TRP A 6 20.88 19.69 1.16
N ARG A 7 22.07 19.15 1.48
CA ARG A 7 22.24 18.02 2.41
C ARG A 7 22.86 18.43 3.76
N CYS A 8 23.79 19.36 3.77
CA CYS A 8 24.56 19.72 4.97
C CYS A 8 24.62 21.23 5.26
N ASP A 9 23.92 22.04 4.46
CA ASP A 9 23.80 23.49 4.63
C ASP A 9 25.13 24.25 4.64
N THR A 10 26.22 23.66 4.13
CA THR A 10 27.50 24.35 3.93
C THR A 10 27.39 25.32 2.75
N PRO A 11 27.91 26.57 2.86
CA PRO A 11 27.94 27.52 1.75
C PRO A 11 28.67 26.93 0.53
N LEU A 12 28.08 27.05 -0.66
CA LEU A 12 28.66 26.53 -1.90
C LEU A 12 29.54 27.58 -2.57
N LEU A 13 30.69 27.15 -3.10
CA LEU A 13 31.54 27.95 -3.98
C LEU A 13 31.54 27.34 -5.39
N ASN A 14 31.56 28.21 -6.40
CA ASN A 14 31.75 27.75 -7.78
C ASN A 14 33.20 27.32 -7.99
N TYR A 15 33.41 26.09 -8.41
CA TYR A 15 34.72 25.49 -8.59
C TYR A 15 34.82 24.82 -9.97
N ALA A 16 35.91 25.10 -10.69
CA ALA A 16 36.19 24.41 -11.95
C ALA A 16 36.79 23.03 -11.64
N ALA A 17 36.05 21.97 -11.97
CA ALA A 17 36.49 20.59 -11.84
C ALA A 17 36.06 19.79 -13.08
N SER A 18 36.80 18.72 -13.38
CA SER A 18 36.37 17.73 -14.37
C SER A 18 35.09 17.06 -13.88
N SER A 19 34.11 16.94 -14.76
CA SER A 19 32.81 16.33 -14.48
C SER A 19 32.22 15.74 -15.76
N TRP A 20 31.35 14.76 -15.61
CA TRP A 20 30.56 14.17 -16.69
C TRP A 20 29.19 14.83 -16.75
N PHE A 21 28.72 15.07 -17.97
CA PHE A 21 27.48 15.78 -18.22
C PHE A 21 26.60 15.02 -19.21
N VAL A 22 25.28 15.08 -19.00
CA VAL A 22 24.29 14.82 -20.05
C VAL A 22 24.04 16.15 -20.77
N ASN A 23 24.15 16.15 -22.10
CA ASN A 23 23.90 17.32 -22.95
C ASN A 23 22.39 17.63 -23.05
N VAL A 24 21.82 18.14 -21.96
CA VAL A 24 20.39 18.48 -21.89
C VAL A 24 20.07 19.67 -22.78
N SER A 25 21.02 20.58 -22.96
CA SER A 25 20.81 21.80 -23.75
C SER A 25 20.42 21.50 -25.20
N GLU A 26 20.98 20.46 -25.80
CA GLU A 26 20.63 19.97 -27.14
C GLU A 26 19.22 19.35 -27.21
N ALA A 27 18.75 18.77 -26.11
CA ALA A 27 17.44 18.11 -26.04
C ALA A 27 16.27 19.03 -25.65
N ARG A 28 16.51 20.32 -25.34
CA ARG A 28 15.48 21.27 -24.84
C ARG A 28 14.23 21.32 -25.71
N GLY A 29 14.39 21.38 -27.04
CA GLY A 29 13.26 21.43 -27.97
C GLY A 29 12.39 20.18 -27.89
N GLU A 30 13.00 18.99 -27.85
CA GLU A 30 12.26 17.74 -27.72
C GLU A 30 11.64 17.62 -26.33
N LEU A 31 12.32 18.06 -25.26
CA LEU A 31 11.80 18.07 -23.89
C LEU A 31 10.52 18.90 -23.76
N GLN A 32 10.51 20.08 -24.40
CA GLN A 32 9.32 20.93 -24.44
C GLN A 32 8.18 20.25 -25.19
N LYS A 33 8.47 19.67 -26.35
CA LYS A 33 7.49 18.96 -27.18
C LYS A 33 6.87 17.78 -26.42
N THR A 34 7.69 16.91 -25.85
CA THR A 34 7.21 15.75 -25.08
C THR A 34 6.50 16.18 -23.78
N ASN A 35 6.86 17.31 -23.17
CA ASN A 35 6.13 17.85 -22.02
C ASN A 35 4.70 18.29 -22.36
N GLN A 36 4.45 18.75 -23.59
CA GLN A 36 3.10 19.15 -24.01
C GLN A 36 2.13 17.96 -24.06
N GLU A 37 2.63 16.75 -24.31
CA GLU A 37 1.88 15.49 -24.31
C GLU A 37 1.44 15.06 -22.90
N ILE A 38 2.02 15.63 -21.85
CA ILE A 38 1.77 15.27 -20.46
C ILE A 38 0.57 16.05 -19.93
N SER A 39 -0.35 15.39 -19.21
CA SER A 39 -1.40 16.08 -18.45
C SER A 39 -0.94 16.38 -17.04
N TRP A 40 -0.85 17.66 -16.68
CA TRP A 40 -0.43 18.11 -15.35
C TRP A 40 -1.63 18.53 -14.50
N THR A 41 -1.63 18.13 -13.24
CA THR A 41 -2.55 18.59 -12.21
C THR A 41 -1.71 19.19 -11.07
N PRO A 42 -1.72 20.52 -10.87
CA PRO A 42 -2.47 21.53 -11.61
C PRO A 42 -1.90 21.85 -13.01
N ALA A 43 -2.78 22.22 -13.94
CA ALA A 43 -2.45 22.42 -15.36
C ALA A 43 -1.39 23.50 -15.61
N HIS A 44 -1.35 24.55 -14.77
CA HIS A 44 -0.41 25.65 -14.93
C HIS A 44 1.06 25.24 -14.75
N LEU A 45 1.36 24.05 -14.19
CA LEU A 45 2.75 23.58 -14.06
C LEU A 45 3.39 23.21 -15.39
N LYS A 46 2.56 22.78 -16.37
CA LYS A 46 3.01 22.39 -17.72
C LYS A 46 3.81 23.50 -18.37
N ASP A 47 3.24 24.70 -18.45
CA ASP A 47 3.85 25.89 -19.08
C ASP A 47 4.47 26.84 -18.04
N GLY A 48 4.27 26.55 -16.75
CA GLY A 48 4.80 27.30 -15.62
C GLY A 48 6.11 26.73 -15.10
N ARG A 49 6.12 26.30 -13.83
CA ARG A 49 7.34 25.91 -13.11
C ARG A 49 8.16 24.83 -13.81
N PHE A 50 7.50 23.82 -14.38
CA PHE A 50 8.19 22.73 -15.07
C PHE A 50 8.60 23.14 -16.49
N GLY A 51 7.66 23.64 -17.31
CA GLY A 51 7.93 24.09 -18.69
C GLY A 51 9.04 25.13 -18.80
N LYS A 52 8.99 26.20 -17.99
CA LYS A 52 10.05 27.22 -17.92
C LYS A 52 11.38 26.65 -17.39
N GLY A 53 11.30 25.61 -16.56
CA GLY A 53 12.48 24.86 -16.12
C GLY A 53 13.17 24.15 -17.28
N LEU A 54 12.41 23.59 -18.21
CA LEU A 54 12.93 22.90 -19.41
C LEU A 54 13.52 23.88 -20.44
N GLU A 55 12.90 25.05 -20.63
CA GLU A 55 13.39 26.12 -21.54
C GLU A 55 14.85 26.49 -21.30
N THR A 56 15.26 26.52 -20.03
CA THR A 56 16.57 27.00 -19.59
C THR A 56 17.43 25.90 -18.97
N ALA A 57 17.00 24.64 -19.10
CA ALA A 57 17.64 23.49 -18.46
C ALA A 57 19.14 23.40 -18.84
N PRO A 58 20.08 23.54 -17.88
CA PRO A 58 21.50 23.42 -18.17
C PRO A 58 21.87 21.96 -18.41
N ASP A 59 23.06 21.74 -18.98
CA ASP A 59 23.63 20.40 -19.05
C ASP A 59 23.76 19.82 -17.63
N TRP A 60 23.34 18.57 -17.50
CA TRP A 60 23.19 17.95 -16.19
C TRP A 60 24.49 17.28 -15.79
N ALA A 61 25.16 17.83 -14.77
CA ALA A 61 26.33 17.21 -14.15
C ALA A 61 25.92 15.90 -13.43
N ILE A 62 26.31 14.77 -13.98
CA ILE A 62 25.91 13.42 -13.50
C ILE A 62 26.99 12.70 -12.70
N SER A 63 28.25 13.15 -12.70
CA SER A 63 29.29 12.53 -11.88
C SER A 63 29.33 13.11 -10.46
N ARG A 64 29.64 12.26 -9.48
CA ARG A 64 29.85 12.62 -8.08
C ARG A 64 31.14 11.98 -7.56
N THR A 65 31.97 12.77 -6.89
CA THR A 65 33.14 12.25 -6.14
C THR A 65 32.68 11.74 -4.77
N ARG A 66 32.01 10.58 -4.79
CA ARG A 66 31.44 9.90 -3.63
C ARG A 66 31.76 8.40 -3.70
N PHE A 67 31.54 7.72 -2.57
CA PHE A 67 31.79 6.29 -2.46
C PHE A 67 30.54 5.46 -2.81
N TRP A 68 29.38 5.85 -2.28
CA TRP A 68 28.11 5.15 -2.50
C TRP A 68 27.32 5.74 -3.68
N GLY A 69 26.91 4.86 -4.60
CA GLY A 69 26.15 5.15 -5.82
C GLY A 69 26.57 4.22 -6.96
N ALA A 70 25.75 4.11 -8.01
CA ALA A 70 26.12 3.36 -9.21
C ALA A 70 27.43 3.92 -9.82
N PRO A 71 28.49 3.10 -9.98
CA PRO A 71 29.76 3.59 -10.54
C PRO A 71 29.62 3.99 -12.01
N LEU A 72 30.23 5.10 -12.42
CA LEU A 72 30.29 5.45 -13.85
C LEU A 72 31.13 4.39 -14.57
N PRO A 73 30.60 3.74 -15.62
CA PRO A 73 31.27 2.62 -16.27
C PRO A 73 32.28 3.10 -17.33
N VAL A 74 33.13 4.06 -16.97
CA VAL A 74 34.13 4.64 -17.87
C VAL A 74 35.53 4.22 -17.43
N TRP A 75 36.27 3.62 -18.35
CA TRP A 75 37.68 3.27 -18.21
C TRP A 75 38.53 4.23 -19.03
N LYS A 76 39.62 4.73 -18.45
CA LYS A 76 40.58 5.62 -19.11
C LYS A 76 41.95 4.93 -19.21
N CYS A 77 42.52 4.92 -20.41
CA CYS A 77 43.86 4.40 -20.64
C CYS A 77 44.92 5.32 -20.03
N ALA A 78 45.86 4.76 -19.27
CA ALA A 78 46.97 5.52 -18.70
C ALA A 78 48.02 5.93 -19.75
N ALA A 79 48.10 5.22 -20.89
CA ALA A 79 49.13 5.45 -21.91
C ALA A 79 48.71 6.46 -22.99
N CYS A 80 47.48 6.36 -23.51
CA CYS A 80 47.01 7.19 -24.62
C CYS A 80 45.77 8.04 -24.27
N GLU A 81 45.33 8.02 -23.01
CA GLU A 81 44.17 8.76 -22.49
C GLU A 81 42.80 8.43 -23.12
N LYS A 82 42.75 7.47 -24.07
CA LYS A 82 41.50 7.01 -24.67
C LYS A 82 40.55 6.50 -23.58
N GLN A 83 39.27 6.85 -23.74
CA GLN A 83 38.19 6.42 -22.86
C GLN A 83 37.37 5.31 -23.52
N MET A 84 36.88 4.39 -22.70
CA MET A 84 35.96 3.32 -23.08
C MET A 84 34.79 3.30 -22.08
N VAL A 85 33.57 3.10 -22.58
CA VAL A 85 32.38 2.91 -21.74
C VAL A 85 31.98 1.43 -21.81
N ALA A 86 31.92 0.76 -20.66
CA ALA A 86 31.42 -0.63 -20.58
C ALA A 86 29.90 -0.62 -20.38
N GLY A 87 29.14 -1.23 -21.30
CA GLY A 87 27.68 -1.32 -21.22
C GLY A 87 27.18 -2.61 -20.56
N SER A 88 28.06 -3.59 -20.34
CA SER A 88 27.71 -4.93 -19.87
C SER A 88 28.84 -5.61 -19.09
N LEU A 89 28.53 -6.71 -18.40
CA LEU A 89 29.55 -7.57 -17.79
C LEU A 89 30.43 -8.22 -18.86
N GLU A 90 29.84 -8.57 -20.00
CA GLU A 90 30.54 -9.14 -21.15
C GLU A 90 31.63 -8.20 -21.67
N ASP A 91 31.42 -6.88 -21.66
CA ASP A 91 32.44 -5.91 -22.05
C ASP A 91 33.68 -5.98 -21.16
N LEU A 92 33.50 -6.22 -19.85
CA LEU A 92 34.61 -6.34 -18.89
C LEU A 92 35.46 -7.58 -19.16
N GLU A 93 34.82 -8.69 -19.56
CA GLU A 93 35.53 -9.92 -19.91
C GLU A 93 36.20 -9.82 -21.28
N GLN A 94 35.51 -9.27 -22.29
CA GLN A 94 36.06 -9.13 -23.64
C GLN A 94 37.29 -8.22 -23.69
N HIS A 95 37.34 -7.20 -22.82
CA HIS A 95 38.45 -6.26 -22.73
C HIS A 95 39.37 -6.55 -21.54
N ARG A 96 39.32 -7.73 -20.95
CA ARG A 96 40.24 -8.17 -19.89
C ARG A 96 41.71 -7.88 -20.25
N PHE A 97 42.47 -7.30 -19.32
CA PHE A 97 43.90 -6.99 -19.53
C PHE A 97 44.82 -8.21 -19.43
N LYS A 98 44.71 -8.98 -18.34
CA LYS A 98 45.54 -10.17 -18.06
C LYS A 98 44.98 -11.41 -18.75
N LYS A 99 45.84 -12.28 -19.27
CA LYS A 99 45.39 -13.59 -19.80
C LYS A 99 44.73 -14.42 -18.69
N PRO A 100 43.52 -14.99 -18.90
CA PRO A 100 42.83 -15.74 -17.87
C PRO A 100 43.58 -17.03 -17.54
N ASN A 101 43.58 -17.42 -16.26
CA ASN A 101 43.94 -18.78 -15.89
C ASN A 101 42.80 -19.75 -16.26
N THR A 102 43.17 -20.98 -16.57
CA THR A 102 42.23 -22.08 -16.83
C THR A 102 42.14 -22.93 -15.58
N TYR A 103 40.96 -23.01 -14.95
CA TYR A 103 40.77 -23.79 -13.72
C TYR A 103 40.15 -25.14 -14.02
N ILE A 104 40.77 -26.20 -13.51
CA ILE A 104 40.20 -27.54 -13.49
C ILE A 104 39.95 -27.91 -12.03
N LEU A 105 38.69 -28.07 -11.67
CA LEU A 105 38.28 -28.56 -10.36
C LEU A 105 38.39 -30.09 -10.34
N MET A 106 38.82 -30.67 -9.22
CA MET A 106 38.84 -32.11 -9.02
C MET A 106 38.44 -32.46 -7.59
N ARG A 107 37.41 -33.30 -7.44
CA ARG A 107 37.13 -33.92 -6.15
C ARG A 107 38.15 -35.02 -5.89
N HIS A 108 38.62 -35.14 -4.64
CA HIS A 108 39.52 -36.21 -4.23
C HIS A 108 39.11 -37.60 -4.75
N GLY A 109 40.09 -38.50 -4.90
CA GLY A 109 39.87 -39.89 -5.31
C GLY A 109 38.92 -40.64 -4.37
N GLU A 110 38.42 -41.79 -4.85
CA GLU A 110 37.47 -42.62 -4.09
C GLU A 110 38.03 -42.95 -2.69
N ARG A 111 37.27 -42.73 -1.61
CA ARG A 111 37.72 -43.04 -0.23
C ARG A 111 37.58 -44.53 0.09
N GLU A 112 38.45 -45.04 0.96
CA GLU A 112 38.40 -46.44 1.42
C GLU A 112 37.19 -46.74 2.34
N ASP A 113 36.72 -45.74 3.09
CA ASP A 113 35.67 -45.88 4.11
C ASP A 113 34.23 -45.83 3.56
N ILE A 114 34.05 -45.52 2.27
CA ILE A 114 32.74 -45.50 1.58
C ILE A 114 32.75 -46.43 0.35
N SER A 115 33.56 -47.49 0.36
CA SER A 115 33.61 -48.45 -0.76
C SER A 115 32.40 -49.40 -0.77
N GLN A 116 31.22 -48.95 -1.24
CA GLN A 116 30.27 -49.71 -2.08
C GLN A 116 28.93 -48.95 -2.32
N GLU A 117 28.62 -48.81 -3.62
CA GLU A 117 27.32 -48.76 -4.32
C GLU A 117 26.05 -48.28 -3.59
N LYS A 118 25.56 -47.09 -3.99
CA LYS A 118 24.22 -46.95 -4.60
C LYS A 118 24.26 -45.90 -5.71
N ASP A 119 23.59 -46.16 -6.83
CA ASP A 119 23.40 -45.28 -8.00
C ASP A 119 22.61 -43.99 -7.71
N ASN A 120 22.43 -43.63 -6.44
CA ASN A 120 21.71 -42.44 -6.01
C ASN A 120 22.66 -41.53 -5.22
N PRO A 121 23.07 -40.37 -5.76
CA PRO A 121 23.93 -39.41 -5.05
C PRO A 121 23.28 -38.82 -3.77
N ASN A 122 21.97 -39.04 -3.57
CA ASN A 122 21.21 -38.66 -2.37
C ASN A 122 20.86 -39.84 -1.45
N ALA A 123 21.28 -41.08 -1.75
CA ALA A 123 21.12 -42.21 -0.84
C ALA A 123 22.31 -42.25 0.13
N TYR A 124 22.23 -41.47 1.20
CA TYR A 124 23.20 -41.50 2.27
C TYR A 124 23.22 -42.91 2.90
N GLY A 125 24.25 -43.71 2.61
CA GLY A 125 24.76 -44.66 3.60
C GLY A 125 25.26 -43.89 4.83
N PRO A 126 25.75 -44.56 5.89
CA PRO A 126 26.28 -43.87 7.07
C PRO A 126 27.61 -43.17 6.73
N VAL A 127 27.55 -42.09 5.96
CA VAL A 127 28.68 -41.19 5.71
C VAL A 127 28.86 -40.39 6.98
N VAL A 128 29.90 -40.74 7.71
CA VAL A 128 30.31 -40.06 8.93
C VAL A 128 31.03 -38.77 8.55
N ILE A 129 30.58 -37.67 9.15
CA ILE A 129 31.18 -36.36 9.03
C ILE A 129 32.53 -36.38 9.75
N SER A 130 33.57 -35.94 9.03
CA SER A 130 34.84 -35.58 9.66
C SER A 130 35.39 -34.28 9.07
N SER A 131 35.60 -33.31 9.96
CA SER A 131 36.17 -32.00 9.64
C SER A 131 37.68 -31.93 9.97
N LYS A 132 38.31 -33.06 10.30
CA LYS A 132 39.72 -33.16 10.70
C LYS A 132 40.63 -33.46 9.49
N PRO A 133 41.59 -32.58 9.13
CA PRO A 133 42.47 -32.80 7.98
C PRO A 133 43.36 -34.04 8.09
N ASP A 134 43.74 -34.41 9.32
CA ASP A 134 44.60 -35.53 9.68
C ASP A 134 43.83 -36.83 9.97
N ALA A 135 42.50 -36.84 9.78
CA ALA A 135 41.71 -38.06 9.89
C ALA A 135 42.24 -39.15 8.94
N ASP A 136 42.35 -40.37 9.47
CA ASP A 136 42.85 -41.57 8.79
C ASP A 136 41.82 -42.09 7.77
N ILE A 137 41.58 -41.28 6.73
CA ILE A 137 40.64 -41.55 5.64
C ILE A 137 41.40 -41.40 4.34
N HIS A 138 41.95 -42.51 3.85
CA HIS A 138 42.76 -42.56 2.64
C HIS A 138 41.92 -42.82 1.37
N ILE A 139 42.54 -42.62 0.20
CA ILE A 139 41.94 -43.03 -1.07
C ILE A 139 42.14 -44.54 -1.34
N SER A 140 41.07 -45.20 -1.79
CA SER A 140 41.02 -46.63 -2.16
C SER A 140 41.91 -46.93 -3.39
N GLU A 141 42.25 -48.19 -3.63
CA GLU A 141 42.99 -48.59 -4.84
C GLU A 141 42.26 -48.19 -6.14
N LYS A 142 40.93 -48.32 -6.16
CA LYS A 142 40.08 -47.87 -7.26
C LYS A 142 40.13 -46.35 -7.42
N GLY A 143 40.14 -45.61 -6.31
CA GLY A 143 40.39 -44.17 -6.28
C GLY A 143 41.74 -43.81 -6.90
N ARG A 144 42.83 -44.48 -6.48
CA ARG A 144 44.17 -44.27 -7.03
C ARG A 144 44.24 -44.56 -8.53
N ALA A 145 43.60 -45.64 -9.00
CA ALA A 145 43.52 -45.98 -10.42
C ALA A 145 42.76 -44.90 -11.20
N ARG A 146 41.64 -44.42 -10.67
CA ARG A 146 40.86 -43.33 -11.29
C ARG A 146 41.65 -42.03 -11.38
N VAL A 147 42.36 -41.64 -10.32
CA VAL A 147 43.21 -40.44 -10.30
C VAL A 147 44.31 -40.54 -11.37
N LYS A 148 45.00 -41.68 -11.47
CA LYS A 148 46.01 -41.91 -12.51
C LYS A 148 45.43 -41.80 -13.93
N PHE A 149 44.27 -42.41 -14.17
CA PHE A 149 43.56 -42.30 -15.44
C PHE A 149 43.23 -40.83 -15.78
N MET A 150 42.70 -40.07 -14.82
CA MET A 150 42.39 -38.65 -15.03
C MET A 150 43.65 -37.81 -15.28
N ALA A 151 44.77 -38.14 -14.65
CA ALA A 151 46.04 -37.49 -14.91
C ALA A 151 46.50 -37.70 -16.37
N GLU A 152 46.36 -38.91 -16.91
CA GLU A 152 46.65 -39.18 -18.32
C GLU A 152 45.74 -38.38 -19.26
N GLU A 153 44.45 -38.29 -18.94
CA GLU A 153 43.48 -37.50 -19.71
C GLU A 153 43.82 -36.00 -19.70
N LEU A 154 44.19 -35.45 -18.55
CA LEU A 154 44.60 -34.05 -18.45
C LEU A 154 45.91 -33.79 -19.19
N ARG A 155 46.87 -34.74 -19.16
CA ARG A 155 48.10 -34.67 -19.95
C ARG A 155 47.80 -34.57 -21.45
N LYS A 156 46.87 -35.38 -21.96
CA LYS A 156 46.43 -35.33 -23.38
C LYS A 156 45.75 -34.00 -23.73
N LYS A 157 45.11 -33.36 -22.74
CA LYS A 157 44.37 -32.09 -22.92
C LYS A 157 45.21 -30.84 -22.62
N GLY A 158 46.54 -30.94 -22.65
CA GLY A 158 47.45 -29.80 -22.49
C GLY A 158 48.11 -29.67 -21.12
N GLY A 159 47.97 -30.68 -20.25
CA GLY A 159 48.65 -30.73 -18.95
C GLY A 159 48.09 -29.76 -17.91
N ILE A 160 48.83 -29.64 -16.80
CA ILE A 160 48.57 -28.77 -15.66
C ILE A 160 49.90 -28.10 -15.29
N ASP A 161 49.88 -26.80 -15.04
CA ASP A 161 51.05 -26.03 -14.65
C ASP A 161 51.24 -25.99 -13.13
N LEU A 162 50.14 -25.95 -12.36
CA LEU A 162 50.10 -25.82 -10.90
C LEU A 162 48.93 -26.59 -10.31
N ILE A 163 49.11 -27.15 -9.12
CA ILE A 163 48.06 -27.84 -8.36
C ILE A 163 47.89 -27.11 -7.03
N TYR A 164 46.66 -26.66 -6.75
CA TYR A 164 46.24 -26.21 -5.42
C TYR A 164 45.39 -27.29 -4.80
N SER A 165 45.63 -27.66 -3.55
CA SER A 165 44.91 -28.74 -2.89
C SER A 165 44.60 -28.46 -1.43
N SER A 166 43.46 -28.95 -0.95
CA SER A 166 43.26 -29.08 0.50
C SER A 166 44.32 -29.99 1.12
N ASP A 167 44.64 -29.75 2.38
CA ASP A 167 45.64 -30.50 3.13
C ASP A 167 45.11 -31.78 3.80
N PHE A 168 43.84 -32.13 3.60
CA PHE A 168 43.28 -33.41 4.05
C PHE A 168 44.05 -34.59 3.43
N VAL A 169 44.25 -35.68 4.19
CA VAL A 169 44.95 -36.90 3.74
C VAL A 169 44.52 -37.33 2.32
N ARG A 170 43.22 -37.56 2.09
CA ARG A 170 42.68 -37.96 0.77
C ARG A 170 42.93 -36.96 -0.37
N THR A 171 42.94 -35.65 -0.10
CA THR A 171 43.22 -34.63 -1.11
C THR A 171 44.73 -34.55 -1.39
N ARG A 172 45.59 -34.66 -0.37
CA ARG A 172 47.04 -34.75 -0.52
C ARG A 172 47.45 -35.94 -1.38
N GLU A 173 46.96 -37.13 -1.06
CA GLU A 173 47.26 -38.34 -1.85
C GLU A 173 46.80 -38.20 -3.31
N THR A 174 45.64 -37.56 -3.52
CA THR A 174 45.15 -37.25 -4.87
C THR A 174 46.08 -36.27 -5.58
N ALA A 175 46.44 -35.16 -4.94
CA ALA A 175 47.29 -34.11 -5.50
C ALA A 175 48.72 -34.61 -5.79
N GLU A 176 49.29 -35.44 -4.93
CA GLU A 176 50.62 -36.04 -5.12
C GLU A 176 50.65 -37.02 -6.29
N LEU A 177 49.61 -37.85 -6.46
CA LEU A 177 49.48 -38.71 -7.64
C LEU A 177 49.36 -37.89 -8.93
N MET A 178 48.57 -36.81 -8.91
CA MET A 178 48.44 -35.89 -10.03
C MET A 178 49.76 -35.19 -10.34
N SER A 179 50.44 -34.68 -9.32
CA SER A 179 51.75 -34.02 -9.41
C SER A 179 52.80 -34.92 -10.04
N LYS A 180 52.90 -36.18 -9.57
CA LYS A 180 53.84 -37.16 -10.11
C LYS A 180 53.57 -37.46 -11.59
N ALA A 181 52.30 -37.56 -11.98
CA ALA A 181 51.93 -37.90 -13.35
C ALA A 181 52.05 -36.71 -14.32
N LEU A 182 51.76 -35.49 -13.85
CA LEU A 182 51.69 -34.27 -14.66
C LEU A 182 52.94 -33.39 -14.55
N GLN A 183 53.84 -33.69 -13.61
CA GLN A 183 55.04 -32.91 -13.30
C GLN A 183 54.73 -31.46 -12.87
N ALA A 184 53.61 -31.26 -12.17
CA ALA A 184 53.16 -29.96 -11.67
C ALA A 184 53.39 -29.83 -10.15
N PRO A 185 53.90 -28.68 -9.65
CA PRO A 185 54.05 -28.43 -8.23
C PRO A 185 52.69 -28.38 -7.50
N VAL A 186 52.68 -28.80 -6.23
CA VAL A 186 51.50 -28.76 -5.35
C VAL A 186 51.66 -27.67 -4.31
N VAL A 187 50.62 -26.87 -4.13
CA VAL A 187 50.44 -25.91 -3.05
C VAL A 187 49.26 -26.37 -2.20
N TYR A 188 49.50 -26.55 -0.89
CA TYR A 188 48.44 -26.91 0.05
C TYR A 188 47.83 -25.66 0.67
N ASP A 189 46.50 -25.60 0.68
CA ASP A 189 45.73 -24.46 1.18
C ASP A 189 44.54 -24.92 2.04
N GLU A 190 44.47 -24.40 3.26
CA GLU A 190 43.41 -24.73 4.20
C GLU A 190 42.03 -24.17 3.80
N HIS A 191 41.99 -23.12 2.99
CA HIS A 191 40.74 -22.55 2.49
C HIS A 191 40.05 -23.45 1.46
N LEU A 192 40.73 -24.52 1.00
CA LEU A 192 40.17 -25.55 0.13
C LEU A 192 39.63 -26.77 0.88
N ARG A 193 39.64 -26.76 2.23
CA ARG A 193 39.13 -27.84 3.07
C ARG A 193 37.62 -28.07 2.88
N GLU A 194 37.15 -29.25 3.29
CA GLU A 194 35.72 -29.60 3.30
C GLU A 194 34.93 -28.61 4.18
N LEU A 195 33.61 -28.56 4.00
CA LEU A 195 32.72 -27.82 4.90
C LEU A 195 33.01 -28.24 6.35
N ASN A 196 33.34 -27.28 7.21
CA ASN A 196 33.43 -27.54 8.65
C ASN A 196 32.01 -27.58 9.23
N HIS A 197 31.58 -28.77 9.65
CA HIS A 197 30.23 -28.97 10.16
C HIS A 197 30.08 -28.54 11.63
N GLY A 198 31.18 -28.26 12.33
CA GLY A 198 31.24 -27.97 13.76
C GLY A 198 31.41 -29.24 14.60
N ASP A 199 32.02 -29.08 15.78
CA ASP A 199 32.41 -30.20 16.67
C ASP A 199 31.23 -31.09 17.06
N HIS A 200 30.02 -30.52 17.15
CA HIS A 200 28.80 -31.26 17.47
C HIS A 200 28.46 -32.36 16.46
N PHE A 201 28.85 -32.18 15.20
CA PHE A 201 28.55 -33.10 14.11
C PHE A 201 29.72 -34.01 13.74
N GLU A 202 30.89 -33.85 14.38
CA GLU A 202 32.01 -34.77 14.17
C GLU A 202 31.60 -36.20 14.58
N GLY A 203 31.84 -37.17 13.70
CA GLY A 203 31.44 -38.56 13.95
C GLY A 203 29.96 -38.88 13.71
N ARG A 204 29.14 -37.88 13.37
CA ARG A 204 27.70 -38.05 13.07
C ARG A 204 27.43 -38.20 11.58
N THR A 205 26.20 -38.57 11.23
CA THR A 205 25.77 -38.72 9.84
C THR A 205 25.39 -37.38 9.20
N VAL A 206 25.51 -37.29 7.87
CA VAL A 206 25.02 -36.13 7.09
C VAL A 206 23.50 -35.93 7.27
N ALA A 207 22.74 -37.00 7.48
CA ALA A 207 21.31 -36.91 7.74
C ALA A 207 20.99 -36.17 9.05
N GLU A 208 21.74 -36.44 10.12
CA GLU A 208 21.62 -35.71 11.40
C GLU A 208 22.02 -34.24 11.24
N TYR A 209 23.03 -33.95 10.42
CA TYR A 209 23.40 -32.58 10.09
C TYR A 209 22.27 -31.84 9.35
N TYR A 210 21.62 -32.47 8.37
CA TYR A 210 20.51 -31.83 7.66
C TYR A 210 19.27 -31.63 8.52
N ALA A 211 19.00 -32.54 9.46
CA ALA A 211 17.87 -32.42 10.39
C ALA A 211 17.98 -31.21 11.33
N PHE A 212 19.16 -30.61 11.48
CA PHE A 212 19.35 -29.36 12.24
C PHE A 212 18.68 -28.13 11.60
N PHE A 213 18.42 -28.18 10.29
CA PHE A 213 17.87 -27.07 9.52
C PHE A 213 16.37 -27.26 9.28
N GLY A 214 15.59 -26.17 9.39
CA GLY A 214 14.17 -26.19 9.05
C GLY A 214 13.90 -26.33 7.56
N SER A 215 14.85 -25.88 6.73
CA SER A 215 14.85 -26.07 5.29
C SER A 215 16.29 -26.14 4.73
N PRO A 216 16.50 -26.68 3.51
CA PRO A 216 17.81 -26.70 2.87
C PRO A 216 18.48 -25.32 2.72
N GLU A 217 17.69 -24.25 2.57
CA GLU A 217 18.13 -22.86 2.41
C GLU A 217 18.71 -22.26 3.69
N GLU A 218 18.26 -22.71 4.87
CA GLU A 218 18.80 -22.23 6.14
C GLU A 218 20.31 -22.49 6.26
N ARG A 219 20.86 -23.48 5.54
CA ARG A 219 22.30 -23.78 5.53
C ARG A 219 23.19 -22.61 5.05
N PHE A 220 22.61 -21.63 4.35
CA PHE A 220 23.33 -20.43 3.92
C PHE A 220 23.47 -19.36 5.02
N THR A 221 22.65 -19.41 6.07
CA THR A 221 22.56 -18.33 7.07
C THR A 221 22.63 -18.82 8.51
N LYS A 222 22.11 -20.02 8.79
CA LYS A 222 22.14 -20.66 10.11
C LYS A 222 23.46 -21.40 10.29
N LYS A 223 24.23 -20.96 11.28
CA LYS A 223 25.58 -21.46 11.54
C LYS A 223 25.57 -22.52 12.66
N PRO A 224 26.07 -23.75 12.42
CA PRO A 224 26.36 -24.70 13.48
C PRO A 224 27.41 -24.14 14.45
N GLU A 225 27.32 -24.48 15.74
CA GLU A 225 28.33 -24.07 16.71
C GLU A 225 29.71 -24.63 16.31
N GLY A 226 30.70 -23.75 16.20
CA GLY A 226 32.05 -24.09 15.73
C GLY A 226 32.17 -24.49 14.25
N GLY A 227 31.06 -24.47 13.49
CA GLY A 227 31.01 -24.84 12.07
C GLY A 227 30.98 -23.64 11.12
N GLU A 228 30.70 -23.90 9.85
CA GLU A 228 30.57 -22.95 8.75
C GLU A 228 29.14 -22.97 8.18
N THR A 229 28.70 -21.83 7.67
CA THR A 229 27.57 -21.78 6.72
C THR A 229 28.06 -22.06 5.31
N LEU A 230 27.14 -22.41 4.39
CA LEU A 230 27.49 -22.52 2.96
C LEU A 230 27.99 -21.18 2.39
N LYS A 231 27.57 -20.05 2.97
CA LYS A 231 28.05 -18.72 2.59
C LYS A 231 29.49 -18.47 3.04
N ASP A 232 29.89 -18.98 4.22
CA ASP A 232 31.28 -18.92 4.69
C ASP A 232 32.21 -19.70 3.74
N VAL A 233 31.79 -20.91 3.33
CA VAL A 233 32.52 -21.73 2.35
C VAL A 233 32.62 -21.01 0.99
N GLN A 234 31.51 -20.44 0.50
CA GLN A 234 31.49 -19.67 -0.75
C GLN A 234 32.51 -18.54 -0.73
N LYS A 235 32.53 -17.77 0.38
CA LYS A 235 33.45 -16.65 0.58
C LYS A 235 34.90 -17.12 0.51
N ARG A 236 35.32 -18.11 1.31
CA ARG A 236 36.73 -18.54 1.31
C ARG A 236 37.15 -19.17 -0.02
N MET A 237 36.28 -19.94 -0.67
CA MET A 237 36.60 -20.59 -1.94
C MET A 237 36.80 -19.56 -3.06
N MET A 238 35.93 -18.55 -3.13
CA MET A 238 36.06 -17.47 -4.12
C MET A 238 37.26 -16.58 -3.86
N LEU A 239 37.52 -16.19 -2.60
CA LEU A 239 38.70 -15.40 -2.24
C LEU A 239 40.00 -16.14 -2.61
N THR A 240 40.08 -17.44 -2.34
CA THR A 240 41.21 -18.28 -2.74
C THR A 240 41.42 -18.23 -4.26
N LEU A 241 40.35 -18.36 -5.05
CA LEU A 241 40.45 -18.29 -6.51
C LEU A 241 40.89 -16.89 -6.99
N GLN A 242 40.43 -15.81 -6.34
CA GLN A 242 40.85 -14.45 -6.64
C GLN A 242 42.35 -14.22 -6.32
N GLU A 243 42.85 -14.78 -5.21
CA GLU A 243 44.26 -14.72 -4.85
C GLU A 243 45.15 -15.49 -5.86
N ILE A 244 44.68 -16.65 -6.31
CA ILE A 244 45.35 -17.41 -7.39
C ILE A 244 45.37 -16.59 -8.69
N GLU A 245 44.25 -15.96 -9.06
CA GLU A 245 44.15 -15.11 -10.25
C GLU A 245 45.03 -13.85 -10.16
N ALA A 246 45.25 -13.31 -8.96
CA ALA A 246 46.13 -12.18 -8.73
C ALA A 246 47.62 -12.55 -8.90
N THR A 247 47.99 -13.78 -8.55
CA THR A 247 49.38 -14.26 -8.49
C THR A 247 49.85 -14.98 -9.76
N HIS A 248 48.94 -15.61 -10.51
CA HIS A 248 49.25 -16.36 -11.73
C HIS A 248 48.55 -15.76 -12.95
N GLU A 249 49.16 -15.91 -14.13
CA GLU A 249 48.58 -15.46 -15.40
C GLU A 249 48.75 -16.52 -16.50
N GLY A 250 47.65 -16.82 -17.23
CA GLY A 250 47.65 -17.75 -18.35
C GLY A 250 48.04 -19.19 -18.01
N LYS A 251 47.89 -19.61 -16.75
CA LYS A 251 48.22 -20.95 -16.26
C LYS A 251 47.03 -21.89 -16.30
N ARG A 252 47.28 -23.19 -16.47
CA ARG A 252 46.30 -24.28 -16.28
C ARG A 252 46.45 -24.82 -14.87
N ILE A 253 45.48 -24.53 -14.01
CA ILE A 253 45.56 -24.76 -12.58
C ILE A 253 44.55 -25.83 -12.18
N LEU A 254 45.02 -26.88 -11.52
CA LEU A 254 44.17 -27.92 -10.94
C LEU A 254 43.85 -27.56 -9.48
N VAL A 255 42.58 -27.54 -9.11
CA VAL A 255 42.11 -27.33 -7.73
C VAL A 255 41.54 -28.64 -7.19
N VAL A 256 42.25 -29.28 -6.27
CA VAL A 256 41.86 -30.56 -5.66
C VAL A 256 41.22 -30.32 -4.28
N SER A 257 39.91 -30.54 -4.18
CA SER A 257 39.14 -30.28 -2.96
C SER A 257 38.06 -31.36 -2.77
N HIS A 258 37.00 -31.03 -2.04
CA HIS A 258 35.92 -31.92 -1.63
C HIS A 258 34.59 -31.55 -2.29
N GLY A 259 33.55 -32.32 -2.02
CA GLY A 259 32.32 -32.20 -2.79
C GLY A 259 31.59 -30.87 -2.56
N ASP A 260 31.34 -30.49 -1.30
CA ASP A 260 30.58 -29.28 -0.97
C ASP A 260 31.32 -28.00 -1.37
N PRO A 261 32.62 -27.78 -1.05
CA PRO A 261 33.34 -26.58 -1.48
C PRO A 261 33.41 -26.43 -3.01
N LEU A 262 33.60 -27.52 -3.76
CA LEU A 262 33.63 -27.45 -5.23
C LEU A 262 32.26 -27.15 -5.82
N TRP A 263 31.19 -27.76 -5.29
CA TRP A 263 29.82 -27.47 -5.69
C TRP A 263 29.43 -26.01 -5.44
N ILE A 264 29.78 -25.48 -4.27
CA ILE A 264 29.52 -24.09 -3.90
C ILE A 264 30.33 -23.14 -4.78
N LEU A 265 31.61 -23.44 -5.03
CA LEU A 265 32.45 -22.65 -5.92
C LEU A 265 31.88 -22.59 -7.34
N GLU A 266 31.47 -23.73 -7.91
CA GLU A 266 30.82 -23.76 -9.22
C GLU A 266 29.55 -22.90 -9.26
N GLY A 267 28.74 -22.94 -8.19
CA GLY A 267 27.57 -22.09 -8.04
C GLY A 267 27.90 -20.60 -8.04
N ALA A 268 28.94 -20.21 -7.31
CA ALA A 268 29.40 -18.83 -7.23
C ALA A 268 29.91 -18.31 -8.59
N LEU A 269 30.72 -19.11 -9.30
CA LEU A 269 31.23 -18.79 -10.64
C LEU A 269 30.11 -18.65 -11.68
N LYS A 270 28.97 -19.34 -11.48
CA LYS A 270 27.76 -19.25 -12.32
C LYS A 270 26.74 -18.23 -11.81
N ASN A 271 27.07 -17.46 -10.76
CA ASN A 271 26.21 -16.48 -10.12
C ASN A 271 24.83 -17.01 -9.68
N MET A 272 24.77 -18.26 -9.22
CA MET A 272 23.52 -18.88 -8.76
C MET A 272 23.04 -18.29 -7.42
N SER A 273 21.73 -18.19 -7.24
CA SER A 273 21.09 -17.99 -5.93
C SER A 273 21.21 -19.24 -5.06
N GLY A 274 20.99 -19.10 -3.74
CA GLY A 274 21.04 -20.26 -2.82
C GLY A 274 20.03 -21.36 -3.19
N LYS A 275 18.84 -20.98 -3.66
CA LYS A 275 17.80 -21.90 -4.11
C LYS A 275 18.20 -22.66 -5.38
N GLU A 276 18.70 -21.94 -6.38
CA GLU A 276 19.21 -22.55 -7.61
C GLU A 276 20.37 -23.49 -7.32
N LEU A 277 21.28 -23.09 -6.42
CA LEU A 277 22.44 -23.89 -6.05
C LEU A 277 22.03 -25.20 -5.37
N ILE A 278 21.04 -25.19 -4.47
CA ILE A 278 20.49 -26.40 -3.83
C ILE A 278 19.91 -27.35 -4.87
N ALA A 279 19.08 -26.86 -5.78
CA ALA A 279 18.52 -27.67 -6.86
C ALA A 279 19.61 -28.23 -7.78
N TYR A 280 20.62 -27.40 -8.10
CA TYR A 280 21.76 -27.80 -8.92
C TYR A 280 22.55 -28.97 -8.31
N ARG A 281 22.59 -29.06 -6.97
CA ARG A 281 23.29 -30.14 -6.26
C ARG A 281 22.75 -31.52 -6.64
N GLU A 282 21.44 -31.67 -6.81
CA GLU A 282 20.79 -32.98 -6.95
C GLU A 282 21.29 -33.76 -8.18
N THR A 283 21.56 -33.05 -9.27
CA THR A 283 21.99 -33.65 -10.54
C THR A 283 23.46 -33.41 -10.86
N ASN A 284 24.09 -32.40 -10.24
CA ASN A 284 25.42 -31.92 -10.63
C ASN A 284 26.46 -31.98 -9.51
N TYR A 285 26.21 -32.64 -8.39
CA TYR A 285 27.26 -32.83 -7.37
C TYR A 285 28.44 -33.63 -7.92
N MET A 286 29.68 -33.16 -7.68
CA MET A 286 30.88 -33.76 -8.27
C MET A 286 31.19 -35.13 -7.67
N LYS A 287 31.39 -36.15 -8.51
CA LYS A 287 31.77 -37.51 -8.10
C LYS A 287 33.24 -37.57 -7.69
N GLN A 288 33.61 -38.55 -6.88
CA GLN A 288 34.99 -38.71 -6.42
C GLN A 288 35.92 -39.05 -7.60
N GLY A 289 37.03 -38.32 -7.74
CA GLY A 289 37.94 -38.40 -8.88
C GLY A 289 37.37 -37.85 -10.20
N GLU A 290 36.25 -37.12 -10.18
CA GLU A 290 35.75 -36.37 -11.33
C GLU A 290 36.51 -35.05 -11.46
N THR A 291 36.71 -34.59 -12.70
CA THR A 291 37.29 -33.27 -13.00
C THR A 291 36.31 -32.42 -13.80
N ARG A 292 36.25 -31.11 -13.54
CA ARG A 292 35.45 -30.15 -14.34
C ARG A 292 36.23 -28.90 -14.66
N LEU A 293 36.05 -28.42 -15.88
CA LEU A 293 36.59 -27.13 -16.32
C LEU A 293 35.69 -26.01 -15.83
N VAL A 294 36.27 -24.97 -15.23
CA VAL A 294 35.56 -23.76 -14.82
C VAL A 294 36.36 -22.51 -15.20
N GLU A 295 35.67 -21.38 -15.30
CA GLU A 295 36.26 -20.09 -15.67
C GLU A 295 35.94 -19.05 -14.60
N LEU A 296 36.97 -18.31 -14.17
CA LEU A 296 36.81 -17.11 -13.36
C LEU A 296 36.76 -15.90 -14.29
N LYS A 297 35.55 -15.35 -14.48
CA LYS A 297 35.34 -14.16 -15.31
C LYS A 297 35.97 -12.92 -14.65
N ASN A 298 36.39 -11.94 -15.46
CA ASN A 298 36.91 -10.62 -15.06
C ASN A 298 35.78 -9.72 -14.55
N PHE A 299 35.05 -10.21 -13.55
CA PHE A 299 33.95 -9.51 -12.92
C PHE A 299 34.39 -9.00 -11.54
N PRO A 300 33.77 -7.93 -11.03
CA PRO A 300 34.06 -7.48 -9.68
C PRO A 300 33.33 -8.38 -8.70
N TYR A 301 34.09 -9.15 -7.92
CA TYR A 301 33.53 -9.97 -6.84
C TYR A 301 33.75 -9.27 -5.50
N GLY A 302 32.70 -9.24 -4.67
CA GLY A 302 32.71 -8.67 -3.34
C GLY A 302 33.45 -9.54 -2.32
N GLU A 303 33.56 -9.03 -1.09
CA GLU A 303 34.14 -9.77 0.05
C GLU A 303 33.40 -11.08 0.39
N ASP A 304 32.17 -11.28 -0.09
CA ASP A 304 31.40 -12.51 0.06
C ASP A 304 31.55 -13.49 -1.12
N GLY A 305 32.43 -13.16 -2.07
CA GLY A 305 32.72 -13.96 -3.26
C GLY A 305 31.65 -13.86 -4.35
N ARG A 306 30.65 -12.97 -4.22
CA ARG A 306 29.59 -12.80 -5.23
C ARG A 306 29.87 -11.60 -6.10
N LEU A 307 29.32 -11.60 -7.32
CA LEU A 307 29.33 -10.44 -8.20
C LEU A 307 28.82 -9.19 -7.45
N ASN A 308 29.63 -8.13 -7.42
CA ASN A 308 29.28 -6.85 -6.83
C ASN A 308 29.86 -5.70 -7.66
N MET A 309 28.99 -5.03 -8.40
CA MET A 309 29.36 -3.93 -9.30
C MET A 309 29.64 -2.60 -8.57
N HIS A 310 29.56 -2.55 -7.24
CA HIS A 310 29.82 -1.33 -6.48
C HIS A 310 31.29 -1.12 -6.21
N ARG A 311 31.63 0.11 -5.82
CA ARG A 311 32.92 0.40 -5.20
C ARG A 311 33.02 -0.34 -3.85
N PRO A 312 34.20 -0.83 -3.45
CA PRO A 312 35.48 -0.67 -4.15
C PRO A 312 35.71 -1.69 -5.27
N TYR A 313 34.95 -2.79 -5.32
CA TYR A 313 35.27 -3.97 -6.13
C TYR A 313 35.37 -3.72 -7.64
N ILE A 314 34.52 -2.85 -8.20
CA ILE A 314 34.60 -2.50 -9.63
C ILE A 314 35.84 -1.67 -9.99
N ASP A 315 36.45 -0.99 -9.01
CA ASP A 315 37.64 -0.15 -9.24
C ASP A 315 38.89 -1.01 -9.52
N ASP A 316 38.88 -2.28 -9.10
CA ASP A 316 39.98 -3.24 -9.31
C ASP A 316 39.97 -3.89 -10.71
N ILE A 317 38.91 -3.67 -11.50
CA ILE A 317 38.80 -4.23 -12.85
C ILE A 317 39.64 -3.43 -13.83
N VAL A 318 40.60 -4.12 -14.43
CA VAL A 318 41.57 -3.57 -15.37
C VAL A 318 41.28 -4.07 -16.79
N LEU A 319 41.15 -3.12 -17.73
CA LEU A 319 40.85 -3.41 -19.13
C LEU A 319 42.04 -3.10 -20.04
N LYS A 320 42.07 -3.75 -21.21
CA LYS A 320 43.05 -3.57 -22.27
C LYS A 320 42.57 -2.52 -23.26
N CYS A 321 43.40 -1.50 -23.48
CA CYS A 321 43.21 -0.55 -24.56
C CYS A 321 43.68 -1.14 -25.89
N ASP A 322 43.09 -0.68 -27.00
CA ASP A 322 43.58 -0.96 -28.37
C ASP A 322 45.07 -0.63 -28.60
N CYS A 323 45.64 0.33 -27.86
CA CYS A 323 47.07 0.64 -27.92
C CYS A 323 47.96 -0.39 -27.19
N GLY A 324 47.36 -1.38 -26.54
CA GLY A 324 48.01 -2.35 -25.65
C GLY A 324 48.18 -1.89 -24.21
N GLY A 325 47.88 -0.62 -23.91
CA GLY A 325 47.99 -0.06 -22.56
C GLY A 325 46.88 -0.48 -21.60
N GLU A 326 47.13 -0.26 -20.31
CA GLU A 326 46.19 -0.53 -19.21
C GLU A 326 45.12 0.58 -19.13
N MET A 327 43.86 0.19 -18.91
CA MET A 327 42.76 1.11 -18.61
C MET A 327 42.21 0.85 -17.21
N LYS A 328 42.04 1.93 -16.44
CA LYS A 328 41.42 1.90 -15.11
C LYS A 328 40.11 2.68 -15.11
N ARG A 329 39.16 2.25 -14.29
CA ARG A 329 37.90 2.98 -14.11
C ARG A 329 38.18 4.36 -13.52
N ILE A 330 37.46 5.37 -13.99
CA ILE A 330 37.36 6.65 -13.26
C ILE A 330 36.69 6.40 -11.91
N LEU A 331 36.88 7.22 -10.88
CA LEU A 331 36.38 6.90 -9.52
C LEU A 331 34.96 7.40 -9.23
N GLU A 332 34.42 8.23 -10.11
CA GLU A 332 33.12 8.88 -9.94
C GLU A 332 31.97 7.87 -9.97
N VAL A 333 30.92 8.20 -9.23
CA VAL A 333 29.62 7.51 -9.23
C VAL A 333 28.55 8.44 -9.79
N PHE A 334 27.41 7.88 -10.20
CA PHE A 334 26.30 8.64 -10.74
C PHE A 334 25.66 9.53 -9.66
N ASP A 335 25.08 10.62 -10.11
CA ASP A 335 24.10 11.39 -9.37
C ASP A 335 22.89 10.51 -9.04
N CYS A 336 22.39 10.58 -7.80
CA CYS A 336 21.26 9.73 -7.38
C CYS A 336 19.99 9.99 -8.21
N TRP A 337 19.85 11.20 -8.76
CA TRP A 337 18.75 11.52 -9.67
C TRP A 337 18.86 10.78 -11.01
N PHE A 338 20.06 10.45 -11.49
CA PHE A 338 20.28 9.65 -12.69
C PHE A 338 19.82 8.21 -12.48
N GLU A 339 20.11 7.65 -11.30
CA GLU A 339 19.62 6.33 -10.89
C GLU A 339 18.09 6.31 -10.81
N SER A 340 17.50 7.26 -10.08
CA SER A 340 16.04 7.34 -9.94
C SER A 340 15.31 7.60 -11.26
N GLY A 341 15.88 8.41 -12.16
CA GLY A 341 15.33 8.69 -13.47
C GLY A 341 15.44 7.49 -14.43
N SER A 342 16.34 6.54 -14.13
CA SER A 342 16.50 5.30 -14.89
C SER A 342 15.49 4.21 -14.49
N MET A 343 14.71 4.42 -13.43
CA MET A 343 13.74 3.46 -12.90
C MET A 343 12.84 2.81 -13.96
N PRO A 344 12.25 3.54 -14.95
CA PRO A 344 11.28 2.96 -15.88
C PRO A 344 11.80 1.74 -16.66
N TYR A 345 13.07 1.79 -17.10
CA TYR A 345 13.71 0.71 -17.87
C TYR A 345 14.65 -0.14 -17.00
N GLY A 346 15.24 0.43 -15.96
CA GLY A 346 16.12 -0.26 -15.03
C GLY A 346 15.43 -1.40 -14.27
N GLN A 347 14.17 -1.19 -13.85
CA GLN A 347 13.39 -2.23 -13.14
C GLN A 347 13.16 -3.50 -13.97
N HIS A 348 13.16 -3.38 -15.30
CA HIS A 348 12.95 -4.50 -16.23
C HIS A 348 14.26 -5.09 -16.75
N HIS A 349 15.42 -4.60 -16.30
CA HIS A 349 16.73 -4.96 -16.85
C HIS A 349 16.80 -4.74 -18.39
N TYR A 350 16.15 -3.69 -18.89
CA TYR A 350 16.12 -3.37 -20.31
C TYR A 350 17.49 -2.91 -20.82
N LYS A 351 18.00 -3.58 -21.86
CA LYS A 351 19.32 -3.34 -22.47
C LYS A 351 19.25 -2.75 -23.88
N GLY A 352 18.12 -2.15 -24.26
CA GLY A 352 17.90 -1.60 -25.61
C GLY A 352 17.05 -2.49 -26.53
N THR A 353 16.76 -3.72 -26.14
CA THR A 353 15.91 -4.66 -26.91
C THR A 353 14.52 -4.78 -26.28
N PRO A 354 13.43 -4.72 -27.06
CA PRO A 354 12.07 -4.89 -26.55
C PRO A 354 11.89 -6.15 -25.70
N LEU A 355 11.17 -6.01 -24.59
CA LEU A 355 10.81 -7.08 -23.67
C LEU A 355 9.30 -7.34 -23.74
N ALA A 356 8.85 -8.49 -23.23
CA ALA A 356 7.44 -8.86 -23.26
C ALA A 356 6.58 -7.87 -22.46
N GLU A 357 7.10 -7.30 -21.38
CA GLU A 357 6.42 -6.38 -20.46
C GLU A 357 6.80 -4.91 -20.69
N PHE A 358 7.90 -4.64 -21.41
CA PHE A 358 8.44 -3.31 -21.61
C PHE A 358 8.95 -3.13 -23.04
N ASP A 359 8.23 -2.34 -23.84
CA ASP A 359 8.62 -1.94 -25.17
C ASP A 359 8.25 -0.47 -25.41
N PRO A 360 9.22 0.46 -25.31
CA PRO A 360 8.97 1.87 -25.51
C PRO A 360 8.56 2.19 -26.96
N THR A 361 8.78 1.31 -27.94
CA THR A 361 8.39 1.54 -29.34
C THR A 361 6.89 1.31 -29.55
N SER A 362 6.34 0.21 -29.02
CA SER A 362 4.90 -0.12 -29.05
C SER A 362 4.08 0.49 -27.90
N ALA A 363 4.73 1.30 -27.05
CA ALA A 363 4.14 1.91 -25.86
C ALA A 363 3.67 0.91 -24.78
N LYS A 364 4.30 -0.26 -24.74
CA LYS A 364 4.02 -1.30 -23.74
C LYS A 364 4.85 -1.07 -22.49
N GLY A 365 4.21 -0.92 -21.34
CA GLY A 365 4.89 -0.63 -20.07
C GLY A 365 5.54 0.77 -19.98
N PHE A 366 5.44 1.59 -21.02
CA PHE A 366 6.01 2.94 -21.08
C PHE A 366 5.33 3.77 -22.18
N PRO A 367 4.97 5.06 -21.94
CA PRO A 367 5.09 5.81 -20.70
C PRO A 367 4.12 5.32 -19.60
N ALA A 368 4.45 5.61 -18.34
CA ALA A 368 3.57 5.33 -17.21
C ALA A 368 2.26 6.13 -17.33
N ASP A 369 1.12 5.55 -16.93
CA ASP A 369 -0.18 6.25 -17.01
C ASP A 369 -0.29 7.42 -16.02
N PHE A 370 0.30 7.28 -14.84
CA PHE A 370 0.14 8.21 -13.72
C PHE A 370 1.36 8.21 -12.78
N ILE A 371 1.66 9.38 -12.21
CA ILE A 371 2.62 9.57 -11.11
C ILE A 371 2.13 10.70 -10.19
N ALA A 372 2.40 10.61 -8.89
CA ALA A 372 2.09 11.67 -7.93
C ALA A 372 3.18 11.88 -6.89
N GLU A 373 3.72 13.10 -6.82
CA GLU A 373 4.77 13.47 -5.86
C GLU A 373 4.68 14.96 -5.50
N GLY A 374 5.52 15.40 -4.55
CA GLY A 374 5.60 16.79 -4.11
C GLY A 374 6.06 17.78 -5.20
N LEU A 375 5.68 19.06 -5.01
CA LEU A 375 6.05 20.18 -5.89
C LEU A 375 7.56 20.35 -6.10
N ASP A 376 8.38 19.94 -5.13
CA ASP A 376 9.83 19.90 -5.22
C ASP A 376 10.34 18.94 -6.30
N GLN A 377 9.59 17.88 -6.64
CA GLN A 377 9.97 16.92 -7.67
C GLN A 377 9.94 17.49 -9.09
N THR A 378 9.34 18.66 -9.31
CA THR A 378 9.49 19.42 -10.56
C THR A 378 10.94 19.78 -10.90
N ARG A 379 11.84 19.73 -9.90
CA ARG A 379 13.30 19.90 -10.07
C ARG A 379 14.10 18.65 -9.68
N GLY A 380 13.42 17.57 -9.31
CA GLY A 380 14.00 16.29 -8.89
C GLY A 380 13.53 15.17 -9.82
N TRP A 381 12.72 14.26 -9.29
CA TRP A 381 12.40 13.01 -9.99
C TRP A 381 11.66 13.21 -11.31
N PHE A 382 10.60 14.04 -11.34
CA PHE A 382 9.86 14.35 -12.58
C PHE A 382 10.80 14.83 -13.69
N TYR A 383 11.71 15.72 -13.34
CA TYR A 383 12.69 16.25 -14.27
C TYR A 383 13.64 15.16 -14.77
N SER A 384 14.25 14.38 -13.86
CA SER A 384 15.21 13.33 -14.23
C SER A 384 14.58 12.23 -15.10
N LEU A 385 13.36 11.80 -14.77
CA LEU A 385 12.59 10.84 -15.56
C LEU A 385 12.35 11.37 -16.98
N HIS A 386 11.84 12.61 -17.09
CA HIS A 386 11.49 13.20 -18.38
C HIS A 386 12.71 13.45 -19.26
N VAL A 387 13.84 13.87 -18.67
CA VAL A 387 15.12 14.05 -19.37
C VAL A 387 15.60 12.73 -19.97
N LEU A 388 15.68 11.66 -19.18
CA LEU A 388 16.19 10.36 -19.66
C LEU A 388 15.22 9.70 -20.65
N ALA A 389 13.92 9.76 -20.39
CA ALA A 389 12.87 9.30 -21.31
C ALA A 389 12.96 9.98 -22.68
N THR A 390 13.10 11.31 -22.69
CA THR A 390 13.20 12.08 -23.94
C THR A 390 14.53 11.82 -24.64
N ALA A 391 15.63 11.67 -23.89
CA ALA A 391 16.94 11.38 -24.47
C ALA A 391 16.95 10.00 -25.17
N LEU A 392 16.45 8.96 -24.48
CA LEU A 392 16.51 7.57 -24.94
C LEU A 392 15.39 7.20 -25.92
N PHE A 393 14.17 7.68 -25.70
CA PHE A 393 12.97 7.17 -26.38
C PHE A 393 12.18 8.22 -27.15
N LYS A 394 12.55 9.51 -27.06
CA LYS A 394 11.80 10.63 -27.67
C LYS A 394 10.31 10.64 -27.29
N LYS A 395 10.02 10.27 -26.04
CA LYS A 395 8.69 10.18 -25.46
C LYS A 395 8.67 10.80 -24.06
N PRO A 396 7.51 11.24 -23.55
CA PRO A 396 7.38 11.58 -22.14
C PRO A 396 7.63 10.34 -21.27
N ALA A 397 8.03 10.54 -20.01
CA ALA A 397 8.16 9.44 -19.05
C ALA A 397 6.81 8.93 -18.52
N TYR A 398 5.82 9.82 -18.51
CA TYR A 398 4.50 9.61 -17.90
C TYR A 398 3.43 10.39 -18.67
N LYS A 399 2.19 9.88 -18.68
CA LYS A 399 1.04 10.51 -19.34
C LYS A 399 0.36 11.55 -18.45
N ARG A 400 0.26 11.28 -17.15
CA ARG A 400 -0.38 12.19 -16.17
C ARG A 400 0.48 12.39 -14.92
N VAL A 401 0.52 13.62 -14.42
CA VAL A 401 1.22 14.00 -13.18
C VAL A 401 0.26 14.71 -12.25
N VAL A 402 0.13 14.23 -11.02
CA VAL A 402 -0.48 14.99 -9.90
C VAL A 402 0.64 15.50 -9.00
N VAL A 403 0.62 16.81 -8.73
CA VAL A 403 1.62 17.46 -7.91
C VAL A 403 1.01 17.82 -6.57
N ASN A 404 1.59 17.27 -5.50
CA ASN A 404 1.17 17.53 -4.13
C ASN A 404 1.90 18.75 -3.56
N GLY A 405 1.23 19.52 -2.72
CA GLY A 405 1.84 20.58 -1.94
C GLY A 405 2.54 20.05 -0.69
N ILE A 406 2.98 20.96 0.19
CA ILE A 406 3.71 20.59 1.40
C ILE A 406 2.76 20.57 2.60
N ILE A 407 2.83 19.49 3.38
CA ILE A 407 2.16 19.44 4.68
C ILE A 407 3.06 20.16 5.71
N LEU A 408 2.53 21.25 6.25
CA LEU A 408 3.16 22.08 7.27
C LEU A 408 2.61 21.73 8.65
N ALA A 409 3.37 22.07 9.69
CA ALA A 409 2.87 22.05 11.06
C ALA A 409 1.68 23.02 11.22
N GLU A 410 0.94 22.88 12.32
CA GLU A 410 -0.26 23.70 12.57
C GLU A 410 0.03 25.21 12.56
N ASP A 411 1.24 25.60 12.99
CA ASP A 411 1.75 26.97 13.01
C ASP A 411 2.31 27.47 11.65
N GLY A 412 2.26 26.63 10.61
CA GLY A 412 2.76 26.94 9.26
C GLY A 412 4.26 26.69 9.06
N GLN A 413 4.99 26.21 10.06
CA GLN A 413 6.39 25.85 9.87
C GLN A 413 6.54 24.51 9.15
N LYS A 414 7.64 24.33 8.42
CA LYS A 414 7.96 23.03 7.82
C LYS A 414 8.12 21.97 8.92
N MET A 415 7.47 20.83 8.75
CA MET A 415 7.61 19.69 9.66
C MET A 415 9.06 19.19 9.69
N SER A 416 9.61 18.92 10.88
CA SER A 416 10.92 18.28 10.99
C SER A 416 11.07 17.41 12.23
N LYS A 417 11.77 16.29 12.08
CA LYS A 417 12.09 15.37 13.20
C LYS A 417 12.84 16.07 14.34
N ARG A 418 13.63 17.09 14.02
CA ARG A 418 14.37 17.89 15.00
C ARG A 418 13.45 18.77 15.84
N LEU A 419 12.46 19.41 15.21
CA LEU A 419 11.51 20.30 15.89
C LEU A 419 10.38 19.54 16.59
N LYS A 420 10.09 18.29 16.18
CA LYS A 420 8.97 17.48 16.69
C LYS A 420 7.65 18.26 16.70
N ASN A 421 7.44 19.09 15.67
CA ASN A 421 6.32 20.03 15.55
C ASN A 421 5.11 19.42 14.83
N TYR A 422 4.97 18.10 14.85
CA TYR A 422 3.85 17.38 14.24
C TYR A 422 3.58 16.09 15.04
N PRO A 423 2.31 15.65 15.13
CA PRO A 423 1.98 14.38 15.78
C PRO A 423 2.50 13.21 14.95
N ASP A 424 2.84 12.10 15.61
CA ASP A 424 3.25 10.88 14.89
C ASP A 424 2.06 10.39 14.03
N PRO A 425 2.25 10.12 12.73
CA PRO A 425 1.17 9.61 11.88
C PRO A 425 0.49 8.37 12.44
N MET A 426 1.22 7.49 13.14
CA MET A 426 0.66 6.27 13.72
C MET A 426 -0.23 6.56 14.94
N ASP A 427 0.07 7.60 15.72
CA ASP A 427 -0.77 8.00 16.85
C ASP A 427 -2.12 8.54 16.34
N VAL A 428 -2.09 9.34 15.27
CA VAL A 428 -3.30 9.84 14.59
C VAL A 428 -4.11 8.69 14.01
N ILE A 429 -3.48 7.74 13.32
CA ILE A 429 -4.15 6.56 12.76
C ILE A 429 -4.78 5.70 13.87
N THR A 430 -4.07 5.51 14.98
CA THR A 430 -4.58 4.71 16.11
C THR A 430 -5.81 5.36 16.75
N THR A 431 -5.84 6.69 16.82
CA THR A 431 -6.92 7.45 17.48
C THR A 431 -8.16 7.62 16.59
N TYR A 432 -7.98 7.98 15.32
CA TYR A 432 -9.08 8.36 14.42
C TYR A 432 -9.29 7.39 13.25
N GLY A 433 -8.39 6.44 13.05
CA GLY A 433 -8.39 5.53 11.91
C GLY A 433 -7.68 6.10 10.68
N ALA A 434 -7.17 5.21 9.83
CA ALA A 434 -6.47 5.57 8.60
C ALA A 434 -7.35 6.37 7.63
N ASP A 435 -8.65 6.06 7.56
CA ASP A 435 -9.57 6.70 6.63
C ASP A 435 -9.91 8.13 6.99
N ALA A 436 -9.98 8.48 8.27
CA ALA A 436 -10.17 9.86 8.70
C ALA A 436 -8.96 10.72 8.27
N LEU A 437 -7.74 10.21 8.47
CA LEU A 437 -6.52 10.87 8.04
C LEU A 437 -6.43 10.99 6.52
N ARG A 438 -6.73 9.91 5.78
CA ARG A 438 -6.78 9.93 4.31
C ARG A 438 -7.75 10.99 3.82
N LEU A 439 -9.00 10.94 4.27
CA LEU A 439 -10.03 11.85 3.78
C LEU A 439 -9.75 13.31 4.15
N TYR A 440 -9.13 13.57 5.31
CA TYR A 440 -8.66 14.91 5.70
C TYR A 440 -7.64 15.46 4.71
N ILE A 441 -6.61 14.69 4.37
CA ILE A 441 -5.58 15.10 3.40
C ILE A 441 -6.19 15.21 1.99
N LEU A 442 -6.98 14.23 1.57
CA LEU A 442 -7.57 14.20 0.23
C LEU A 442 -8.56 15.34 0.00
N SER A 443 -9.21 15.86 1.05
CA SER A 443 -10.13 17.01 0.98
C SER A 443 -9.41 18.38 1.03
N SER A 444 -8.09 18.38 1.17
CA SER A 444 -7.29 19.58 1.36
C SER A 444 -6.68 20.13 0.07
N PRO A 445 -6.19 21.38 0.06
CA PRO A 445 -5.43 21.92 -1.07
C PRO A 445 -4.10 21.18 -1.35
N ALA A 446 -3.62 20.34 -0.42
CA ALA A 446 -2.37 19.60 -0.57
C ALA A 446 -2.35 18.65 -1.77
N VAL A 447 -3.50 18.16 -2.23
CA VAL A 447 -3.58 17.33 -3.45
C VAL A 447 -3.60 18.16 -4.74
N TYR A 448 -3.40 19.48 -4.64
CA TYR A 448 -3.41 20.43 -5.75
C TYR A 448 -2.23 21.42 -5.68
N ALA A 449 -1.05 20.91 -5.32
CA ALA A 449 0.22 21.64 -5.24
C ALA A 449 0.28 22.82 -4.24
N GLU A 450 -0.71 22.98 -3.38
CA GLU A 450 -0.77 24.03 -2.35
C GLU A 450 -0.42 23.51 -0.96
N ASP A 451 0.16 24.35 -0.12
CA ASP A 451 0.52 23.96 1.23
C ASP A 451 -0.72 23.81 2.13
N MET A 452 -0.65 22.88 3.08
CA MET A 452 -1.70 22.67 4.09
C MET A 452 -1.07 22.62 5.49
N ASN A 453 -1.59 23.41 6.42
CA ASN A 453 -1.28 23.27 7.83
C ASN A 453 -2.05 22.08 8.40
N PHE A 454 -1.33 21.08 8.88
CA PHE A 454 -1.91 19.91 9.50
C PHE A 454 -2.39 20.23 10.92
N SER A 455 -3.65 19.87 11.21
CA SER A 455 -4.21 19.94 12.56
C SER A 455 -4.95 18.64 12.88
N GLU A 456 -4.65 18.05 14.04
CA GLU A 456 -5.32 16.85 14.53
C GLU A 456 -6.82 17.08 14.74
N LYS A 457 -7.21 18.29 15.17
CA LYS A 457 -8.62 18.69 15.27
C LYS A 457 -9.35 18.56 13.93
N GLY A 458 -8.67 18.86 12.82
CA GLY A 458 -9.22 18.67 11.48
C GLY A 458 -9.52 17.21 11.16
N VAL A 459 -8.65 16.29 11.61
CA VAL A 459 -8.85 14.84 11.45
C VAL A 459 -10.02 14.36 12.31
N ASP A 460 -10.11 14.81 13.57
CA ASP A 460 -11.24 14.51 14.47
C ASP A 460 -12.59 14.98 13.88
N GLU A 461 -12.63 16.17 13.29
CA GLU A 461 -13.83 16.67 12.62
C GLU A 461 -14.25 15.78 11.44
N VAL A 462 -13.30 15.33 10.62
CA VAL A 462 -13.58 14.41 9.51
C VAL A 462 -14.06 13.06 10.02
N TYR A 463 -13.44 12.51 11.07
CA TYR A 463 -13.88 11.28 11.72
C TYR A 463 -15.34 11.39 12.18
N LYS A 464 -15.68 12.43 12.96
CA LYS A 464 -17.04 12.62 13.49
C LYS A 464 -18.08 12.87 12.40
N LYS A 465 -17.75 13.73 11.42
CA LYS A 465 -18.70 14.17 10.39
C LYS A 465 -18.92 13.12 9.31
N VAL A 466 -17.94 12.27 9.03
CA VAL A 466 -17.99 11.31 7.92
C VAL A 466 -17.98 9.87 8.42
N VAL A 467 -16.87 9.44 9.04
CA VAL A 467 -16.66 8.02 9.41
C VAL A 467 -17.70 7.57 10.43
N GLN A 468 -17.77 8.24 11.58
CA GLN A 468 -18.72 7.91 12.64
C GLN A 468 -20.17 8.05 12.18
N ARG A 469 -20.45 9.08 11.36
CA ARG A 469 -21.79 9.32 10.83
C ARG A 469 -22.27 8.19 9.92
N LEU A 470 -21.45 7.75 8.98
CA LEU A 470 -21.80 6.65 8.09
C LEU A 470 -21.97 5.33 8.86
N LEU A 471 -21.10 5.06 9.84
CA LEU A 471 -21.26 3.92 10.73
C LEU A 471 -22.57 3.98 11.53
N ASN A 472 -22.98 5.16 11.99
CA ASN A 472 -24.27 5.33 12.66
C ASN A 472 -25.46 5.06 11.72
N VAL A 473 -25.37 5.49 10.45
CA VAL A 473 -26.40 5.16 9.44
C VAL A 473 -26.45 3.65 9.19
N LEU A 474 -25.29 3.01 9.08
CA LEU A 474 -25.17 1.57 8.89
C LEU A 474 -25.76 0.80 10.08
N SER A 475 -25.40 1.17 11.31
CA SER A 475 -25.95 0.55 12.52
C SER A 475 -27.45 0.81 12.69
N PHE A 476 -27.97 1.95 12.20
CA PHE A 476 -29.42 2.15 12.13
C PHE A 476 -30.06 1.16 11.15
N TYR A 477 -29.49 1.01 9.95
CA TYR A 477 -30.00 0.07 8.94
C TYR A 477 -30.08 -1.36 9.50
N GLU A 478 -29.04 -1.82 10.20
CA GLU A 478 -28.97 -3.16 10.83
C GLU A 478 -30.06 -3.42 11.88
N GLN A 479 -30.65 -2.38 12.49
CA GLN A 479 -31.75 -2.55 13.45
C GLN A 479 -33.07 -2.99 12.79
N TYR A 480 -33.20 -2.83 11.48
CA TYR A 480 -34.44 -3.08 10.74
C TYR A 480 -34.30 -4.19 9.68
N THR A 481 -33.21 -4.95 9.70
CA THR A 481 -32.97 -6.03 8.72
C THR A 481 -33.80 -7.28 9.06
N GLY A 482 -34.75 -7.62 8.17
CA GLY A 482 -35.65 -8.77 8.33
C GLY A 482 -36.30 -9.32 7.04
N SER A 483 -36.18 -8.65 5.88
CA SER A 483 -36.78 -9.14 4.63
C SER A 483 -36.12 -8.55 3.36
N LYS A 484 -35.76 -9.47 2.44
CA LYS A 484 -35.56 -9.34 0.97
C LYS A 484 -35.15 -7.98 0.36
N ALA A 485 -34.09 -7.32 0.87
CA ALA A 485 -33.57 -6.10 0.23
C ALA A 485 -33.12 -6.31 -1.24
N GLU A 486 -32.76 -7.54 -1.62
CA GLU A 486 -32.36 -7.94 -2.98
C GLU A 486 -33.47 -7.76 -4.04
N GLU A 487 -34.74 -7.75 -3.63
CA GLU A 487 -35.90 -7.57 -4.53
C GLU A 487 -36.28 -6.08 -4.68
N PHE A 488 -35.50 -5.16 -4.11
CA PHE A 488 -35.78 -3.74 -4.20
C PHE A 488 -35.67 -3.24 -5.65
N GLN A 489 -36.75 -2.66 -6.15
CA GLN A 489 -36.82 -2.04 -7.47
C GLN A 489 -37.14 -0.56 -7.33
N ILE A 490 -36.45 0.24 -8.15
CA ILE A 490 -36.69 1.68 -8.21
C ILE A 490 -37.94 1.92 -9.05
N ALA A 491 -38.94 2.59 -8.46
CA ALA A 491 -40.25 2.78 -9.09
C ALA A 491 -40.88 4.13 -8.72
N ASP A 492 -41.87 4.57 -9.52
CA ASP A 492 -42.59 5.84 -9.28
C ASP A 492 -43.40 5.85 -7.98
N SER A 493 -43.68 4.67 -7.42
CA SER A 493 -44.40 4.49 -6.15
C SER A 493 -43.57 4.81 -4.91
N LEU A 494 -42.26 5.06 -5.07
CA LEU A 494 -41.36 5.44 -3.98
C LEU A 494 -41.77 6.77 -3.34
N HIS A 495 -41.49 6.89 -2.05
CA HIS A 495 -41.74 8.11 -1.30
C HIS A 495 -40.83 9.24 -1.78
N VAL A 496 -41.27 10.50 -1.61
CA VAL A 496 -40.52 11.69 -2.06
C VAL A 496 -39.11 11.75 -1.47
N LEU A 497 -38.93 11.32 -0.22
CA LEU A 497 -37.62 11.25 0.44
C LEU A 497 -36.72 10.15 -0.15
N ASP A 498 -37.27 9.02 -0.59
CA ASP A 498 -36.48 7.95 -1.22
C ASP A 498 -36.01 8.40 -2.61
N LYS A 499 -36.92 9.02 -3.37
CA LYS A 499 -36.63 9.64 -4.66
C LYS A 499 -35.54 10.71 -4.53
N PHE A 500 -35.61 11.53 -3.48
CA PHE A 500 -34.60 12.52 -3.16
C PHE A 500 -33.21 11.92 -2.95
N ILE A 501 -33.06 10.96 -2.02
CA ILE A 501 -31.73 10.41 -1.72
C ILE A 501 -31.12 9.63 -2.89
N LEU A 502 -31.96 9.01 -3.73
CA LEU A 502 -31.50 8.36 -4.96
C LEU A 502 -30.96 9.36 -5.99
N VAL A 503 -31.63 10.52 -6.15
CA VAL A 503 -31.13 11.60 -7.01
C VAL A 503 -29.82 12.19 -6.47
N GLU A 504 -29.72 12.39 -5.15
CA GLU A 504 -28.48 12.86 -4.53
C GLU A 504 -27.33 11.85 -4.70
N LEU A 505 -27.62 10.54 -4.65
CA LEU A 505 -26.65 9.49 -4.93
C LEU A 505 -26.16 9.55 -6.39
N GLU A 506 -27.06 9.69 -7.36
CA GLU A 506 -26.71 9.84 -8.79
C GLU A 506 -25.86 11.08 -9.03
N ASN A 507 -26.27 12.24 -8.51
CA ASN A 507 -25.52 13.50 -8.64
C ASN A 507 -24.12 13.40 -8.00
N THR A 508 -24.03 12.73 -6.85
CA THR A 508 -22.75 12.49 -6.16
C THR A 508 -21.88 11.55 -6.99
N LYS A 509 -22.45 10.48 -7.54
CA LYS A 509 -21.73 9.54 -8.42
C LYS A 509 -21.15 10.27 -9.62
N GLU A 510 -21.97 11.02 -10.36
CA GLU A 510 -21.51 11.78 -11.54
C GLU A 510 -20.40 12.78 -11.16
N THR A 511 -20.51 13.44 -10.00
CA THR A 511 -19.48 14.37 -9.51
C THR A 511 -18.18 13.66 -9.15
N VAL A 512 -18.25 12.54 -8.43
CA VAL A 512 -17.08 11.77 -8.00
C VAL A 512 -16.40 11.13 -9.20
N GLU A 513 -17.13 10.49 -10.10
CA GLU A 513 -16.62 9.85 -11.31
C GLU A 513 -15.86 10.87 -12.17
N LYS A 514 -16.50 11.99 -12.50
CA LYS A 514 -15.85 13.07 -13.25
C LYS A 514 -14.62 13.63 -12.53
N ALA A 515 -14.71 13.83 -11.22
CA ALA A 515 -13.60 14.37 -10.45
C ALA A 515 -12.42 13.39 -10.40
N LEU A 516 -12.66 12.08 -10.30
CA LEU A 516 -11.58 11.07 -10.31
C LEU A 516 -10.97 10.91 -11.71
N ASP A 517 -11.78 10.93 -12.77
CA ASP A 517 -11.28 10.92 -14.17
C ASP A 517 -10.38 12.13 -14.48
N GLU A 518 -10.70 13.29 -13.88
CA GLU A 518 -9.93 14.52 -13.98
C GLU A 518 -8.85 14.66 -12.89
N TYR A 519 -8.68 13.67 -12.01
CA TYR A 519 -7.75 13.68 -10.87
C TYR A 519 -7.97 14.87 -9.90
N GLN A 520 -9.17 15.42 -9.83
CA GLN A 520 -9.63 16.41 -8.85
C GLN A 520 -10.05 15.73 -7.55
N ILE A 521 -9.11 15.04 -6.89
CA ILE A 521 -9.40 14.17 -5.72
C ILE A 521 -10.05 14.96 -4.56
N GLN A 522 -9.70 16.25 -4.42
CA GLN A 522 -10.33 17.15 -3.46
C GLN A 522 -11.84 17.32 -3.69
N ARG A 523 -12.25 17.47 -4.95
CA ARG A 523 -13.65 17.63 -5.31
C ARG A 523 -14.42 16.34 -5.06
N ALA A 524 -13.86 15.18 -5.41
CA ALA A 524 -14.45 13.87 -5.12
C ALA A 524 -14.65 13.66 -3.61
N SER A 525 -13.61 13.95 -2.81
CA SER A 525 -13.63 13.76 -1.35
C SER A 525 -14.67 14.64 -0.65
N ARG A 526 -14.80 15.90 -1.09
CA ARG A 526 -15.82 16.84 -0.58
C ARG A 526 -17.23 16.42 -0.96
N ALA A 527 -17.44 15.96 -2.21
CA ALA A 527 -18.74 15.48 -2.66
C ALA A 527 -19.23 14.27 -1.84
N VAL A 528 -18.35 13.31 -1.59
CA VAL A 528 -18.65 12.14 -0.72
C VAL A 528 -18.99 12.59 0.70
N SER A 529 -18.18 13.49 1.28
CA SER A 529 -18.41 13.98 2.64
C SER A 529 -19.76 14.69 2.77
N HIS A 530 -20.13 15.49 1.76
CA HIS A 530 -21.43 16.15 1.70
C HIS A 530 -22.58 15.16 1.56
N PHE A 531 -22.46 14.17 0.68
CA PHE A 531 -23.50 13.15 0.51
C PHE A 531 -23.76 12.37 1.81
N ILE A 532 -22.73 12.00 2.56
CA ILE A 532 -22.87 11.30 3.85
C ILE A 532 -23.60 12.18 4.88
N ASP A 533 -23.35 13.50 4.87
CA ASP A 533 -24.10 14.45 5.69
C ASP A 533 -25.57 14.52 5.29
N VAL A 534 -25.88 14.62 3.99
CA VAL A 534 -27.25 14.64 3.42
C VAL A 534 -27.99 13.33 3.69
N LEU A 535 -27.33 12.18 3.54
CA LEU A 535 -27.89 10.86 3.84
C LEU A 535 -28.36 10.79 5.31
N SER A 536 -27.57 11.32 6.23
CA SER A 536 -27.89 11.30 7.65
C SER A 536 -28.94 12.35 8.04
N THR A 537 -28.74 13.61 7.65
CA THR A 537 -29.51 14.76 8.14
C THR A 537 -30.69 15.12 7.25
N GLY A 538 -30.61 14.87 5.95
CA GLY A 538 -31.64 15.19 4.97
C GLY A 538 -32.56 14.01 4.65
N TYR A 539 -32.03 12.78 4.60
CA TYR A 539 -32.85 11.59 4.34
C TYR A 539 -33.24 10.85 5.62
N LEU A 540 -32.25 10.33 6.35
CA LEU A 540 -32.49 9.40 7.45
C LEU A 540 -33.26 10.06 8.59
N GLN A 541 -32.87 11.27 8.99
CA GLN A 541 -33.55 12.06 10.02
C GLN A 541 -35.06 12.21 9.78
N TYR A 542 -35.47 12.37 8.52
CA TYR A 542 -36.87 12.57 8.12
C TYR A 542 -37.60 11.27 7.76
N SER A 543 -36.87 10.16 7.64
CA SER A 543 -37.43 8.87 7.23
C SER A 543 -37.56 7.87 8.37
N ARG A 544 -37.05 8.14 9.59
CA ARG A 544 -36.96 7.15 10.69
C ARG A 544 -38.25 6.38 10.96
N ASP A 545 -39.39 7.07 11.00
CA ASP A 545 -40.69 6.43 11.30
C ASP A 545 -41.14 5.47 10.20
N ARG A 546 -40.66 5.67 8.96
CA ARG A 546 -40.97 4.83 7.79
C ARG A 546 -40.22 3.49 7.79
N PHE A 547 -39.30 3.27 8.72
CA PHE A 547 -38.58 2.00 8.85
C PHE A 547 -39.28 1.00 9.78
N LYS A 548 -40.28 1.43 10.55
CA LYS A 548 -41.03 0.59 11.50
C LYS A 548 -42.00 -0.33 10.75
N GLU A 549 -42.23 -1.54 11.26
CA GLU A 549 -43.02 -2.59 10.58
C GLU A 549 -44.50 -2.22 10.39
N ASP A 550 -45.06 -1.44 11.31
CA ASP A 550 -46.41 -0.92 11.28
C ASP A 550 -46.61 0.22 10.27
N SER A 551 -45.51 0.73 9.68
CA SER A 551 -45.57 1.75 8.66
C SER A 551 -45.89 1.17 7.28
N THR A 552 -46.74 1.86 6.55
CA THR A 552 -47.12 1.50 5.18
C THR A 552 -45.88 1.52 4.28
N ARG A 553 -45.56 0.39 3.65
CA ARG A 553 -44.46 0.25 2.69
C ARG A 553 -43.04 0.45 3.27
N HIS A 554 -42.80 0.04 4.52
CA HIS A 554 -41.47 0.08 5.15
C HIS A 554 -40.37 -0.65 4.33
N GLU A 555 -40.73 -1.67 3.55
CA GLU A 555 -39.84 -2.39 2.65
C GLU A 555 -39.17 -1.46 1.62
N PHE A 556 -39.86 -0.43 1.12
CA PHE A 556 -39.26 0.53 0.17
C PHE A 556 -38.21 1.43 0.84
N ALA A 557 -38.44 1.88 2.06
CA ALA A 557 -37.46 2.69 2.79
C ALA A 557 -36.19 1.88 3.13
N ARG A 558 -36.39 0.63 3.60
CA ARG A 558 -35.31 -0.32 3.88
C ARG A 558 -34.51 -0.66 2.62
N GLY A 559 -35.20 -0.99 1.53
CA GLY A 559 -34.57 -1.28 0.23
C GLY A 559 -33.83 -0.09 -0.37
N THR A 560 -34.38 1.13 -0.24
CA THR A 560 -33.70 2.36 -0.69
C THR A 560 -32.40 2.58 0.08
N LEU A 561 -32.44 2.48 1.42
CA LEU A 561 -31.24 2.68 2.23
C LEU A 561 -30.18 1.61 1.95
N TRP A 562 -30.59 0.37 1.75
CA TRP A 562 -29.69 -0.71 1.30
C TRP A 562 -29.02 -0.37 -0.05
N TYR A 563 -29.82 0.04 -1.04
CA TYR A 563 -29.33 0.39 -2.38
C TYR A 563 -28.31 1.53 -2.30
N VAL A 564 -28.59 2.55 -1.49
CA VAL A 564 -27.69 3.67 -1.24
C VAL A 564 -26.39 3.21 -0.58
N LEU A 565 -26.47 2.43 0.51
CA LEU A 565 -25.30 1.94 1.24
C LEU A 565 -24.41 1.03 0.38
N SER A 566 -25.01 0.18 -0.45
CA SER A 566 -24.29 -0.71 -1.36
C SER A 566 -23.52 0.04 -2.43
N ASN A 567 -24.11 1.09 -2.99
CA ASN A 567 -23.47 1.88 -4.05
C ASN A 567 -22.46 2.88 -3.50
N ILE A 568 -22.74 3.53 -2.36
CA ILE A 568 -21.77 4.45 -1.74
C ILE A 568 -20.51 3.71 -1.29
N ALA A 569 -20.61 2.48 -0.79
CA ALA A 569 -19.45 1.65 -0.46
C ALA A 569 -18.48 1.53 -1.66
N LYS A 570 -19.02 1.23 -2.85
CA LYS A 570 -18.23 1.15 -4.09
C LYS A 570 -17.59 2.49 -4.46
N MET A 571 -18.33 3.59 -4.36
CA MET A 571 -17.84 4.93 -4.71
C MET A 571 -16.71 5.41 -3.78
N ILE A 572 -16.79 5.11 -2.49
CA ILE A 572 -15.85 5.62 -1.49
C ILE A 572 -14.60 4.75 -1.33
N ALA A 573 -14.59 3.53 -1.89
CA ALA A 573 -13.49 2.57 -1.78
C ALA A 573 -12.09 3.12 -2.17
N PRO A 574 -11.93 3.94 -3.24
CA PRO A 574 -10.63 4.54 -3.56
C PRO A 574 -10.16 5.59 -2.54
N LEU A 575 -11.09 6.21 -1.81
CA LEU A 575 -10.83 7.33 -0.90
C LEU A 575 -10.60 6.85 0.54
N VAL A 576 -11.53 6.04 1.04
CA VAL A 576 -11.61 5.53 2.42
C VAL A 576 -11.82 4.00 2.42
N PRO A 577 -10.78 3.23 2.06
CA PRO A 577 -10.91 1.81 1.75
C PRO A 577 -11.45 0.95 2.91
N PHE A 578 -11.10 1.24 4.16
CA PHE A 578 -11.50 0.41 5.29
C PHE A 578 -12.98 0.63 5.65
N LEU A 579 -13.45 1.87 5.64
CA LEU A 579 -14.85 2.23 5.84
C LEU A 579 -15.71 1.70 4.69
N ALA A 580 -15.22 1.76 3.46
CA ALA A 580 -15.89 1.17 2.30
C ALA A 580 -16.11 -0.33 2.49
N GLU A 581 -15.07 -1.04 2.91
CA GLU A 581 -15.12 -2.48 3.17
C GLU A 581 -16.06 -2.80 4.35
N GLU A 582 -16.02 -1.99 5.41
CA GLU A 582 -16.91 -2.14 6.56
C GLU A 582 -18.37 -2.01 6.14
N VAL A 583 -18.72 -0.98 5.36
CA VAL A 583 -20.08 -0.79 4.84
C VAL A 583 -20.48 -1.97 3.95
N HIS A 584 -19.63 -2.33 2.97
CA HIS A 584 -19.92 -3.43 2.05
C HIS A 584 -20.17 -4.73 2.80
N SER A 585 -19.30 -5.10 3.74
CA SER A 585 -19.39 -6.39 4.44
C SER A 585 -20.72 -6.58 5.18
N ARG A 586 -21.29 -5.48 5.71
CA ARG A 586 -22.56 -5.49 6.46
C ARG A 586 -23.80 -5.33 5.58
N VAL A 587 -23.64 -4.89 4.34
CA VAL A 587 -24.73 -4.82 3.34
C VAL A 587 -24.55 -5.84 2.21
N LYS A 588 -23.82 -6.93 2.50
CA LYS A 588 -23.46 -8.00 1.54
C LYS A 588 -24.63 -8.92 1.20
N TYR A 589 -24.69 -9.39 -0.05
CA TYR A 589 -25.71 -10.33 -0.57
C TYR A 589 -25.07 -11.40 -1.49
N PRO A 590 -25.76 -12.51 -1.83
CA PRO A 590 -25.15 -13.68 -2.49
C PRO A 590 -24.39 -13.43 -3.79
N ASN A 591 -24.72 -12.36 -4.53
CA ASN A 591 -24.07 -12.01 -5.81
C ASN A 591 -22.97 -10.93 -5.68
N THR A 592 -22.71 -10.44 -4.48
CA THR A 592 -21.62 -9.47 -4.23
C THR A 592 -20.29 -10.20 -4.06
N LYS A 593 -19.21 -9.58 -4.54
CA LYS A 593 -17.86 -10.12 -4.44
C LYS A 593 -17.39 -10.15 -2.98
N GLU A 594 -16.25 -10.79 -2.74
CA GLU A 594 -15.75 -10.95 -1.37
C GLU A 594 -15.39 -9.63 -0.69
N SER A 595 -14.95 -8.64 -1.48
CA SER A 595 -14.48 -7.33 -1.04
C SER A 595 -14.97 -6.24 -2.00
N VAL A 596 -15.21 -5.04 -1.47
CA VAL A 596 -15.55 -3.85 -2.28
C VAL A 596 -14.45 -3.50 -3.26
N HIS A 597 -13.21 -3.86 -2.96
CA HIS A 597 -12.06 -3.57 -3.81
C HIS A 597 -12.00 -4.45 -5.07
N LEU A 598 -12.86 -5.47 -5.15
CA LEU A 598 -13.04 -6.31 -6.34
C LEU A 598 -14.30 -5.94 -7.12
N GLU A 599 -15.18 -5.12 -6.54
CA GLU A 599 -16.41 -4.65 -7.18
C GLU A 599 -16.14 -3.73 -8.36
N ASP A 600 -17.05 -3.76 -9.33
CA ASP A 600 -17.05 -2.82 -10.44
C ASP A 600 -17.58 -1.45 -9.95
N TRP A 601 -17.13 -0.37 -10.60
CA TRP A 601 -17.65 0.96 -10.32
C TRP A 601 -19.18 1.01 -10.49
N PRO A 602 -19.95 1.67 -9.60
CA PRO A 602 -21.39 1.47 -9.54
C PRO A 602 -22.11 2.00 -10.78
N VAL A 603 -23.02 1.17 -11.30
CA VAL A 603 -23.99 1.54 -12.34
C VAL A 603 -25.34 1.68 -11.68
N LEU A 604 -25.85 2.90 -11.62
CA LEU A 604 -27.12 3.23 -11.00
C LEU A 604 -28.27 3.09 -12.00
N ASP A 605 -29.48 2.88 -11.50
CA ASP A 605 -30.67 2.72 -12.32
C ASP A 605 -31.03 4.04 -13.03
N ALA A 606 -31.19 4.00 -14.35
CA ALA A 606 -31.51 5.18 -15.15
C ALA A 606 -32.86 5.82 -14.77
N HIS A 607 -33.79 5.06 -14.16
CA HIS A 607 -35.09 5.57 -13.73
C HIS A 607 -34.97 6.66 -12.66
N ILE A 608 -33.87 6.69 -11.89
CA ILE A 608 -33.60 7.74 -10.89
C ILE A 608 -33.67 9.15 -11.51
N LYS A 609 -33.24 9.31 -12.77
CA LYS A 609 -33.23 10.61 -13.46
C LYS A 609 -34.63 11.21 -13.64
N THR A 610 -35.68 10.39 -13.60
CA THR A 610 -37.07 10.85 -13.69
C THR A 610 -37.54 11.59 -12.42
N PHE A 611 -36.84 11.42 -11.30
CA PHE A 611 -37.21 11.97 -10.00
C PHE A 611 -36.69 13.38 -9.71
N GLN A 612 -35.93 13.99 -10.63
CA GLN A 612 -35.24 15.27 -10.43
C GLN A 612 -36.16 16.39 -9.91
N GLU A 613 -37.36 16.55 -10.47
CA GLU A 613 -38.30 17.58 -10.00
C GLU A 613 -38.85 17.28 -8.59
N THR A 614 -39.09 16.00 -8.26
CA THR A 614 -39.52 15.61 -6.91
C THR A 614 -38.39 15.79 -5.89
N ALA A 615 -37.15 15.49 -6.28
CA ALA A 615 -35.98 15.65 -5.43
C ALA A 615 -35.71 17.13 -5.11
N LYS A 616 -35.88 18.05 -6.07
CA LYS A 616 -35.77 19.50 -5.83
C LYS A 616 -36.75 19.96 -4.75
N ASP A 617 -38.01 19.53 -4.82
CA ASP A 617 -39.02 19.86 -3.80
C ASP A 617 -38.66 19.29 -2.43
N ALA A 618 -38.14 18.06 -2.37
CA ALA A 618 -37.75 17.42 -1.12
C ALA A 618 -36.48 18.03 -0.48
N ALA A 619 -35.55 18.55 -1.29
CA ALA A 619 -34.34 19.23 -0.82
C ALA A 619 -34.65 20.50 -0.01
N GLU A 620 -35.83 21.09 -0.18
CA GLU A 620 -36.29 22.27 0.55
C GLU A 620 -36.74 21.98 1.99
N ILE A 621 -37.06 20.71 2.30
CA ILE A 621 -37.62 20.31 3.60
C ILE A 621 -36.73 20.76 4.77
N PRO A 622 -35.41 20.48 4.82
CA PRO A 622 -34.60 20.86 5.97
C PRO A 622 -34.56 22.36 6.20
N ARG A 623 -34.44 23.15 5.12
CA ARG A 623 -34.38 24.60 5.18
C ARG A 623 -35.67 25.21 5.76
N ILE A 624 -36.82 24.76 5.29
CA ILE A 624 -38.12 25.26 5.76
C ILE A 624 -38.36 24.84 7.23
N VAL A 625 -38.00 23.62 7.59
CA VAL A 625 -38.06 23.14 8.97
C VAL A 625 -37.18 23.99 9.88
N GLU A 626 -35.95 24.30 9.48
CA GLU A 626 -35.05 25.19 10.23
C GLU A 626 -35.65 26.57 10.48
N TRP A 627 -36.29 27.18 9.47
CA TRP A 627 -36.95 28.48 9.63
C TRP A 627 -38.06 28.43 10.68
N ILE A 628 -38.95 27.44 10.61
CA ILE A 628 -40.04 27.29 11.57
C ILE A 628 -39.49 26.99 12.97
N LEU A 629 -38.49 26.13 13.09
CA LEU A 629 -37.86 25.79 14.38
C LEU A 629 -37.14 26.99 15.00
N ALA A 630 -36.54 27.87 14.21
CA ALA A 630 -35.92 29.11 14.68
C ALA A 630 -36.96 30.07 15.30
N GLU A 631 -38.13 30.21 14.66
CA GLU A 631 -39.24 30.99 15.22
C GLU A 631 -39.76 30.37 16.52
N ARG A 632 -39.91 29.02 16.55
CA ARG A 632 -40.33 28.30 17.77
C ARG A 632 -39.35 28.49 18.92
N ASN A 633 -38.05 28.41 18.63
CA ASN A 633 -37.01 28.64 19.62
C ASN A 633 -37.04 30.07 20.15
N SER A 634 -37.21 31.06 19.27
CA SER A 634 -37.33 32.47 19.63
C SER A 634 -38.57 32.76 20.50
N ALA A 635 -39.67 32.04 20.25
CA ALA A 635 -40.89 32.10 21.05
C ALA A 635 -40.84 31.23 22.33
N GLY A 636 -39.78 30.43 22.54
CA GLY A 636 -39.68 29.49 23.67
C GLY A 636 -40.67 28.32 23.62
N ILE A 637 -41.24 28.01 22.45
CA ILE A 637 -42.25 26.97 22.28
C ILE A 637 -41.59 25.65 21.85
N PRO A 638 -41.58 24.61 22.69
CA PRO A 638 -40.94 23.34 22.34
C PRO A 638 -41.69 22.62 21.21
N VAL A 639 -40.98 21.88 20.35
CA VAL A 639 -41.58 21.16 19.19
C VAL A 639 -42.70 20.20 19.59
N ARG A 640 -42.63 19.62 20.79
CA ARG A 640 -43.65 18.71 21.32
C ARG A 640 -45.04 19.34 21.46
N GLN A 641 -45.12 20.65 21.66
CA GLN A 641 -46.37 21.40 21.71
C GLN A 641 -46.90 21.57 20.28
N PRO A 642 -48.01 20.96 19.85
CA PRO A 642 -48.54 21.22 18.51
C PRO A 642 -48.97 22.68 18.39
N LEU A 643 -48.77 23.25 17.20
CA LEU A 643 -49.23 24.58 16.84
C LEU A 643 -50.27 24.50 15.73
N ARG A 644 -51.18 25.48 15.69
CA ARG A 644 -52.23 25.54 14.69
C ARG A 644 -51.68 25.85 13.30
N LEU A 645 -50.83 26.87 13.20
CA LEU A 645 -50.41 27.44 11.93
C LEU A 645 -48.94 27.87 11.95
N ALA A 646 -48.24 27.55 10.88
CA ALA A 646 -46.97 28.16 10.52
C ALA A 646 -47.09 28.73 9.11
N LYS A 647 -46.50 29.90 8.91
CA LYS A 647 -46.41 30.56 7.62
C LYS A 647 -44.96 30.62 7.19
N VAL A 648 -44.72 30.38 5.92
CA VAL A 648 -43.36 30.38 5.36
C VAL A 648 -43.31 31.13 4.04
N MET A 649 -42.14 31.64 3.69
CA MET A 649 -41.94 32.43 2.47
C MET A 649 -42.36 31.67 1.19
N TYR A 650 -42.15 30.36 1.14
CA TYR A 650 -42.65 29.48 0.08
C TYR A 650 -42.73 28.03 0.59
N LEU A 651 -43.49 27.19 -0.11
CA LEU A 651 -43.62 25.76 0.14
C LEU A 651 -43.21 24.94 -1.09
N PRO A 652 -42.75 23.69 -0.89
CA PRO A 652 -42.57 22.75 -1.98
C PRO A 652 -43.89 22.54 -2.73
N LYS A 653 -43.86 22.28 -4.04
CA LYS A 653 -45.11 22.02 -4.80
C LYS A 653 -45.72 20.68 -4.42
N ASN A 654 -44.88 19.69 -4.13
CA ASN A 654 -45.26 18.36 -3.72
C ASN A 654 -45.93 18.36 -2.33
N GLU A 655 -47.16 17.84 -2.26
CA GLU A 655 -47.97 17.79 -1.04
C GLU A 655 -47.35 16.92 0.05
N THR A 656 -46.79 15.75 -0.31
CA THR A 656 -46.09 14.88 0.65
C THR A 656 -44.89 15.56 1.28
N CYS A 657 -44.17 16.43 0.56
CA CYS A 657 -43.10 17.23 1.17
C CYS A 657 -43.64 18.19 2.24
N ARG A 658 -44.80 18.81 2.01
CA ARG A 658 -45.46 19.70 3.00
C ARG A 658 -45.91 18.92 4.22
N GLU A 659 -46.46 17.73 4.03
CA GLU A 659 -46.83 16.81 5.13
C GLU A 659 -45.62 16.46 5.99
N VAL A 660 -44.48 16.12 5.37
CA VAL A 660 -43.23 15.83 6.10
C VAL A 660 -42.77 17.03 6.92
N ILE A 661 -42.84 18.25 6.37
CA ILE A 661 -42.51 19.47 7.11
C ILE A 661 -43.46 19.62 8.31
N GLY A 662 -44.78 19.55 8.09
CA GLY A 662 -45.81 19.67 9.13
C GLY A 662 -45.65 18.68 10.27
N GLN A 663 -45.42 17.41 9.93
CA GLN A 663 -45.16 16.36 10.92
C GLN A 663 -43.87 16.65 11.71
N ARG A 664 -42.80 17.07 11.03
CA ARG A 664 -41.51 17.32 11.67
C ARG A 664 -41.56 18.50 12.62
N VAL A 665 -42.20 19.59 12.20
CA VAL A 665 -42.33 20.79 13.02
C VAL A 665 -43.50 20.72 13.97
N ASN A 666 -44.35 19.69 13.90
CA ASN A 666 -45.56 19.52 14.71
C ASN A 666 -46.51 20.74 14.63
N VAL A 667 -46.96 21.01 13.41
CA VAL A 667 -47.89 22.10 13.10
C VAL A 667 -49.04 21.52 12.27
N GLU A 668 -50.29 21.86 12.62
CA GLU A 668 -51.49 21.34 11.96
C GLU A 668 -51.64 21.85 10.52
N HIS A 669 -51.34 23.14 10.29
CA HIS A 669 -51.41 23.76 8.97
C HIS A 669 -50.14 24.55 8.65
N ILE A 670 -49.65 24.40 7.43
CA ILE A 670 -48.56 25.24 6.90
C ILE A 670 -49.04 25.91 5.62
N GLU A 671 -48.87 27.22 5.53
CA GLU A 671 -49.24 28.01 4.35
C GLU A 671 -48.10 28.94 3.90
N GLU A 672 -48.16 29.35 2.64
CA GLU A 672 -47.28 30.39 2.11
C GLU A 672 -47.80 31.77 2.50
N ASP A 673 -46.90 32.69 2.83
CA ASP A 673 -47.24 34.09 3.06
C ASP A 673 -46.30 35.01 2.28
N ALA A 674 -46.85 35.68 1.27
CA ALA A 674 -46.11 36.57 0.38
C ALA A 674 -45.55 37.82 1.06
N SER A 675 -45.92 38.09 2.32
CA SER A 675 -45.33 39.17 3.12
C SER A 675 -44.01 38.79 3.80
N LEU A 676 -43.64 37.50 3.82
CA LEU A 676 -42.37 37.01 4.35
C LEU A 676 -41.25 37.13 3.31
N ASP A 677 -40.02 37.31 3.79
CA ASP A 677 -38.83 37.49 2.94
C ASP A 677 -37.60 36.77 3.52
N ALA A 678 -36.44 36.93 2.88
CA ALA A 678 -35.21 36.29 3.34
C ALA A 678 -34.75 36.74 4.74
N ALA A 679 -35.15 37.92 5.21
CA ALA A 679 -34.82 38.40 6.55
C ALA A 679 -35.75 37.82 7.62
N ARG A 680 -37.00 37.53 7.24
CA ARG A 680 -37.98 36.83 8.09
C ARG A 680 -38.69 35.74 7.28
N PRO A 681 -38.08 34.55 7.15
CA PRO A 681 -38.56 33.53 6.21
C PRO A 681 -39.71 32.66 6.76
N ALA A 682 -40.02 32.77 8.05
CA ALA A 682 -41.12 32.06 8.68
C ALA A 682 -41.81 32.89 9.76
N TRP A 683 -43.03 32.49 10.08
CA TRP A 683 -43.81 32.96 11.22
C TRP A 683 -44.62 31.81 11.80
N ILE A 684 -44.86 31.80 13.11
CA ILE A 684 -45.70 30.80 13.77
C ILE A 684 -46.82 31.49 14.54
N ASP A 685 -47.98 30.83 14.60
CA ASP A 685 -49.07 31.25 15.47
C ASP A 685 -48.74 30.89 16.93
N PRO A 686 -48.56 31.89 17.83
CA PRO A 686 -48.21 31.63 19.22
C PRO A 686 -49.42 31.19 20.07
N GLU A 687 -50.64 31.24 19.54
CA GLU A 687 -51.85 30.90 20.30
C GLU A 687 -51.95 29.38 20.54
N ILE A 688 -51.90 28.97 21.81
CA ILE A 688 -52.08 27.58 22.24
C ILE A 688 -53.51 27.42 22.80
N THR A 689 -54.41 26.87 21.98
CA THR A 689 -55.77 26.54 22.40
C THR A 689 -55.79 25.42 23.46
N PRO A 690 -56.86 25.26 24.24
CA PRO A 690 -56.97 24.16 25.20
C PRO A 690 -56.74 22.76 24.59
N ASP A 691 -57.27 22.52 23.39
CA ASP A 691 -57.07 21.26 22.65
C ASP A 691 -55.60 21.04 22.25
N LEU A 692 -54.92 22.08 21.74
CA LEU A 692 -53.50 22.00 21.41
C LEU A 692 -52.64 21.75 22.66
N ARG A 693 -52.99 22.38 23.80
CA ARG A 693 -52.30 22.15 25.07
C ARG A 693 -52.44 20.68 25.50
N GLU A 694 -53.64 20.13 25.47
CA GLU A 694 -53.86 18.71 25.81
C GLU A 694 -53.10 17.77 24.86
N LYS A 695 -53.12 18.00 23.54
CA LYS A 695 -52.30 17.22 22.59
C LYS A 695 -50.79 17.33 22.88
N GLY A 696 -50.32 18.50 23.30
CA GLY A 696 -48.94 18.72 23.75
C GLY A 696 -48.60 17.90 24.99
N MET A 697 -49.52 17.86 25.96
CA MET A 697 -49.43 17.01 27.14
C MET A 697 -49.36 15.52 26.76
N VAL A 698 -50.23 15.02 25.87
CA VAL A 698 -50.21 13.61 25.43
C VAL A 698 -48.82 13.20 24.92
N ARG A 699 -48.18 14.04 24.10
CA ARG A 699 -46.84 13.77 23.56
C ARG A 699 -45.76 13.80 24.62
N GLU A 700 -45.83 14.75 25.54
CA GLU A 700 -44.89 14.85 26.66
C GLU A 700 -45.00 13.64 27.59
N PHE A 701 -46.22 13.21 27.91
CA PHE A 701 -46.50 12.01 28.69
C PHE A 701 -45.98 10.75 28.00
N THR A 702 -46.33 10.54 26.72
CA THR A 702 -45.88 9.42 25.90
C THR A 702 -44.34 9.30 25.88
N ARG A 703 -43.63 10.42 25.71
CA ARG A 703 -42.16 10.43 25.75
C ARG A 703 -41.64 10.03 27.12
N GLY A 704 -42.23 10.56 28.19
CA GLY A 704 -41.87 10.18 29.56
C GLY A 704 -42.02 8.68 29.81
N VAL A 705 -43.10 8.08 29.31
CA VAL A 705 -43.32 6.61 29.39
C VAL A 705 -42.27 5.86 28.57
N GLN A 706 -41.93 6.31 27.36
CA GLN A 706 -40.88 5.66 26.55
C GLN A 706 -39.49 5.76 27.19
N GLU A 707 -39.16 6.88 27.83
CA GLU A 707 -37.93 7.01 28.63
C GLU A 707 -37.92 6.07 29.83
N ALA A 708 -39.06 5.91 30.51
CA ALA A 708 -39.23 4.95 31.59
C ALA A 708 -39.11 3.50 31.12
N ARG A 709 -39.71 3.14 29.97
CA ARG A 709 -39.54 1.82 29.31
C ARG A 709 -38.08 1.51 29.04
N LYS A 710 -37.34 2.49 28.52
CA LYS A 710 -35.89 2.36 28.27
C LYS A 710 -35.10 2.15 29.56
N LYS A 711 -35.43 2.87 30.64
CA LYS A 711 -34.80 2.68 31.96
C LYS A 711 -35.10 1.30 32.55
N ALA A 712 -36.28 0.75 32.26
CA ALA A 712 -36.68 -0.61 32.63
C ALA A 712 -36.05 -1.71 31.74
N GLY A 713 -35.23 -1.35 30.76
CA GLY A 713 -34.53 -2.31 29.88
C GLY A 713 -35.41 -2.93 28.78
N LEU A 714 -36.61 -2.40 28.54
CA LEU A 714 -37.54 -2.91 27.53
C LEU A 714 -37.12 -2.47 26.12
N LYS A 715 -37.35 -3.36 25.14
CA LYS A 715 -37.21 -3.07 23.72
C LYS A 715 -38.44 -2.31 23.20
N PRO A 716 -38.31 -1.55 22.09
CA PRO A 716 -39.44 -0.81 21.51
C PRO A 716 -40.65 -1.68 21.16
N GLN A 717 -40.41 -2.94 20.80
CA GLN A 717 -41.41 -3.92 20.41
C GLN A 717 -42.10 -4.65 21.57
N ASP A 718 -41.63 -4.47 22.81
CA ASP A 718 -42.18 -5.19 23.97
C ASP A 718 -43.55 -4.61 24.38
N HIS A 719 -44.49 -5.47 24.74
CA HIS A 719 -45.84 -5.05 25.13
C HIS A 719 -45.93 -4.81 26.64
N ILE A 720 -46.66 -3.77 27.05
CA ILE A 720 -46.78 -3.39 28.47
C ILE A 720 -48.22 -3.22 28.92
N THR A 721 -48.45 -3.30 30.21
CA THR A 721 -49.59 -2.68 30.88
C THR A 721 -49.11 -1.39 31.55
N LEU A 722 -49.70 -0.26 31.14
CA LEU A 722 -49.36 1.06 31.68
C LEU A 722 -50.34 1.40 32.81
N GLN A 723 -49.84 1.46 34.04
CA GLN A 723 -50.63 1.93 35.18
C GLN A 723 -50.31 3.40 35.45
N VAL A 724 -51.34 4.25 35.44
CA VAL A 724 -51.22 5.69 35.73
C VAL A 724 -51.80 5.97 37.11
N SER A 725 -51.02 6.55 38.02
CA SER A 725 -51.55 7.01 39.30
C SER A 725 -52.23 8.35 39.09
N VAL A 726 -53.52 8.44 39.44
CA VAL A 726 -54.30 9.67 39.24
C VAL A 726 -53.87 10.70 40.29
N GLY A 727 -53.06 11.68 39.87
CA GLY A 727 -52.63 12.84 40.67
C GLY A 727 -53.44 14.10 40.31
N ASP A 728 -52.76 15.25 40.22
CA ASP A 728 -53.37 16.56 39.92
C ASP A 728 -53.87 16.73 38.46
N VAL A 729 -53.61 15.76 37.58
CA VAL A 729 -54.13 15.73 36.21
C VAL A 729 -55.47 14.98 36.20
N PRO A 730 -56.55 15.57 35.65
CA PRO A 730 -57.86 14.94 35.62
C PRO A 730 -57.82 13.57 34.94
N ARG A 731 -58.45 12.56 35.56
CA ARG A 731 -58.62 11.23 34.98
C ARG A 731 -59.23 11.27 33.58
N ASP A 732 -60.18 12.19 33.35
CA ASP A 732 -60.84 12.42 32.07
C ASP A 732 -59.86 12.70 30.91
N PHE A 733 -58.70 13.32 31.18
CA PHE A 733 -57.67 13.53 30.15
C PHE A 733 -57.12 12.19 29.66
N PHE A 734 -56.72 11.31 30.59
CA PHE A 734 -56.19 10.00 30.25
C PHE A 734 -57.24 9.07 29.64
N GLU A 735 -58.51 9.20 30.03
CA GLU A 735 -59.60 8.46 29.40
C GLU A 735 -59.86 8.95 27.96
N ARG A 736 -59.79 10.26 27.71
CA ARG A 736 -59.97 10.85 26.36
C ARG A 736 -58.87 10.42 25.39
N TYR A 737 -57.62 10.34 25.85
CA TYR A 737 -56.46 9.99 25.02
C TYR A 737 -55.94 8.56 25.24
N LYS A 738 -56.74 7.70 25.86
CA LYS A 738 -56.35 6.35 26.28
C LYS A 738 -55.75 5.54 25.12
N ASP A 739 -56.48 5.47 24.01
CA ASP A 739 -56.09 4.65 22.86
C ASP A 739 -54.87 5.22 22.12
N GLU A 740 -54.74 6.56 22.08
CA GLU A 740 -53.59 7.23 21.49
C GLU A 740 -52.32 6.97 22.30
N ILE A 741 -52.38 7.15 23.62
CA ILE A 741 -51.28 6.88 24.54
C ILE A 741 -50.90 5.40 24.49
N ALA A 742 -51.88 4.50 24.62
CA ALA A 742 -51.65 3.06 24.62
C ALA A 742 -50.94 2.59 23.33
N ARG A 743 -51.42 3.06 22.17
CA ARG A 743 -50.78 2.76 20.88
C ARG A 743 -49.36 3.31 20.82
N ALA A 744 -49.15 4.56 21.22
CA ALA A 744 -47.84 5.21 21.12
C ALA A 744 -46.78 4.63 22.06
N VAL A 745 -47.19 3.94 23.12
CA VAL A 745 -46.30 3.31 24.11
C VAL A 745 -46.29 1.78 24.04
N HIS A 746 -46.89 1.16 23.01
CA HIS A 746 -47.07 -0.30 22.89
C HIS A 746 -47.65 -0.92 24.18
N ALA A 747 -48.71 -0.30 24.72
CA ALA A 747 -49.42 -0.81 25.88
C ALA A 747 -50.67 -1.58 25.44
N ASP A 748 -50.83 -2.82 25.93
CA ASP A 748 -52.05 -3.61 25.72
C ASP A 748 -53.23 -3.05 26.51
N SER A 749 -52.93 -2.40 27.64
CA SER A 749 -53.94 -1.70 28.43
C SER A 749 -53.34 -0.54 29.22
N LEU A 750 -54.17 0.49 29.41
CA LEU A 750 -53.92 1.61 30.31
C LEU A 750 -54.94 1.51 31.47
N VAL A 751 -54.42 1.39 32.69
CA VAL A 751 -55.19 1.21 33.93
C VAL A 751 -54.84 2.30 34.96
N PHE A 752 -55.74 2.56 35.90
CA PHE A 752 -55.56 3.59 36.91
C PHE A 752 -55.22 2.98 38.28
N GLY A 753 -54.22 3.52 38.97
CA GLY A 753 -53.81 3.12 40.31
C GLY A 753 -54.03 4.23 41.35
N GLU A 754 -54.24 3.84 42.61
CA GLU A 754 -54.34 4.77 43.75
C GLU A 754 -52.98 5.03 44.43
N GLU A 755 -52.02 4.10 44.29
CA GLU A 755 -50.66 4.25 44.83
C GLU A 755 -49.69 4.89 43.83
N PRO A 756 -48.67 5.66 44.29
CA PRO A 756 -47.65 6.22 43.40
C PRO A 756 -46.86 5.13 42.67
N GLY A 757 -46.79 5.24 41.35
CA GLY A 757 -46.01 4.33 40.50
C GLY A 757 -44.50 4.54 40.58
N GLU A 758 -43.74 3.59 40.03
CA GLU A 758 -42.27 3.52 40.11
C GLU A 758 -41.54 4.64 39.35
N HIS A 759 -42.19 5.25 38.36
CA HIS A 759 -41.59 6.27 37.50
C HIS A 759 -42.36 7.58 37.57
N GLU A 760 -41.64 8.69 37.75
CA GLU A 760 -42.23 10.03 37.75
C GLU A 760 -42.03 10.71 36.39
N ILE A 761 -43.12 11.20 35.80
CA ILE A 761 -43.16 11.90 34.52
C ILE A 761 -43.61 13.34 34.76
N ALA A 762 -42.80 14.30 34.30
CA ALA A 762 -43.19 15.70 34.25
C ALA A 762 -44.15 15.93 33.07
N LEU A 763 -45.30 16.53 33.35
CA LEU A 763 -46.33 16.89 32.38
C LEU A 763 -46.72 18.35 32.57
N SER A 764 -46.25 19.23 31.68
CA SER A 764 -46.33 20.69 31.86
C SER A 764 -45.77 21.11 33.23
N ASP A 765 -46.56 21.75 34.09
CA ASP A 765 -46.15 22.17 35.44
C ASP A 765 -46.46 21.14 36.55
N GLN A 766 -46.91 19.93 36.17
CA GLN A 766 -47.37 18.88 37.08
C GLN A 766 -46.50 17.61 36.98
N LYS A 767 -46.59 16.73 37.99
CA LYS A 767 -45.88 15.46 38.06
C LYS A 767 -46.86 14.31 38.20
N ILE A 768 -46.66 13.26 37.41
CA ILE A 768 -47.52 12.08 37.37
C ILE A 768 -46.67 10.84 37.55
N SER A 769 -47.03 9.98 38.48
CA SER A 769 -46.36 8.70 38.66
C SER A 769 -47.02 7.61 37.81
N VAL A 770 -46.21 6.75 37.19
CA VAL A 770 -46.64 5.62 36.38
C VAL A 770 -45.87 4.35 36.76
N SER A 771 -46.51 3.19 36.59
CA SER A 771 -45.85 1.88 36.66
C SER A 771 -45.94 1.19 35.30
N ILE A 772 -44.83 0.57 34.89
CA ILE A 772 -44.72 -0.16 33.63
C ILE A 772 -44.64 -1.64 33.95
N ILE A 773 -45.69 -2.39 33.63
CA ILE A 773 -45.74 -3.83 33.86
C ILE A 773 -45.46 -4.51 32.51
N HIS A 774 -44.38 -5.27 32.41
CA HIS A 774 -44.05 -6.00 31.18
C HIS A 774 -45.01 -7.17 31.00
N ASN A 775 -45.72 -7.20 29.87
CA ASN A 775 -46.57 -8.32 29.50
C ASN A 775 -45.68 -9.33 28.76
N SER A 776 -45.23 -10.36 29.47
CA SER A 776 -44.37 -11.43 28.95
C SER A 776 -45.06 -12.30 27.90
#